data_AF-A0A7X9BHL1-F1
#
_entry.id   AF-A0A7X9BHL1-F1
#
_cell.length_a   1.000
_cell.length_b   1.000
_cell.length_c   1.000
_cell.angle_alpha   90.00
_cell.angle_beta   90.00
_cell.angle_gamma   90.00
#
_symmetry.space_group_name_H-M   'P 1'
#
loop_
_entity.id
_entity.type
_entity.pdbx_description
1 polymer ?
#
loop_
_entity_poly.entity_id
_entity_poly.type
_entity_poly.pdbx_seq_one_letter_code
_entity_poly.pdbx_strand_id
1 'polypeptide(L)'
;ATATFIVDDPHLWSAETPYLYTVVIETAGEAIVDHIGIREISTEGGVLRVNRQRVTLHGVNRHDSDPVTGPVIAQEQIMRDLKLMKEHNVNAIRTSHYPNAPHFYDLYDRLGFYVVGEADDESHGASCVVAPDMSERAALERWNRMISDNPEFTDATVDRVRRCVERDKNRPSIIMWSMGNECAYGCTFEAALAWTKRFDPSRPTHYESARYVADGKTYDFSNLDVHSRMYPTLESIEQYFSDEGPQGDGSNGDDGANGTRPYVLCEFCHAMGNGPGDLEDYFELIQRYDGLAGGFIWEWCDHAIDRGTAPDGRRVYAYGGDSGEYPHDGNFCIDGLVYPDRTPHTGLKEFKNVYRPARVTAFDQKTGTLTLRNYMDFTDLARYMTMHVELMCDGEPIWMSTPRVPSIPPHGEADVMVPRLVDAIPDEGKATLVVRYSLKAADELLPAGFDLGFDEVPVETSDPRNQTVVRAANAAGKANDLQPTVAERGATLVIENARFRHVLDRRTGLFDTMTVGNHSLLDAPMSIDIWRAPTDNDQYVKAQWFAARYDHATTRAYDMAWSADGGVARVSVTMGVVAPVVQRIATVKAVWTIASDGSVDLRMTVNRDARMPFLPRFGLRMLLPRTMDRVSYCGLGPLESYVDKRRASWHGVFSGTPQTLF
;
A
#
# COMPACT_ATOMS: atom_id res chain seq x y z
N ALA A 1 7.68 8.50 49.15
CA ALA A 1 6.37 8.05 49.69
C ALA A 1 5.61 7.42 48.54
N THR A 2 4.90 6.33 48.76
CA THR A 2 4.08 5.67 47.74
C THR A 2 2.61 5.83 48.14
N ALA A 3 1.77 6.28 47.19
CA ALA A 3 0.32 6.28 47.34
C ALA A 3 -0.27 5.19 46.43
N THR A 4 -1.33 4.54 46.89
CA THR A 4 -2.00 3.46 46.15
C THR A 4 -3.50 3.74 46.17
N PHE A 5 -4.12 3.72 44.99
CA PHE A 5 -5.54 3.91 44.78
C PHE A 5 -6.15 2.64 44.20
N ILE A 6 -7.35 2.27 44.65
CA ILE A 6 -8.13 1.17 44.07
C ILE A 6 -9.24 1.80 43.24
N VAL A 7 -9.31 1.41 41.96
CA VAL A 7 -10.37 1.82 41.03
C VAL A 7 -11.17 0.57 40.68
N ASP A 8 -12.37 0.46 41.23
CA ASP A 8 -13.28 -0.63 40.90
C ASP A 8 -13.88 -0.42 39.50
N ASP A 9 -13.95 -1.50 38.70
CA ASP A 9 -14.46 -1.49 37.33
C ASP A 9 -13.88 -0.36 36.44
N PRO A 10 -12.55 -0.31 36.26
CA PRO A 10 -11.90 0.79 35.57
C PRO A 10 -12.27 0.82 34.08
N HIS A 11 -12.45 2.03 33.55
CA HIS A 11 -12.44 2.24 32.11
C HIS A 11 -11.02 2.02 31.59
N LEU A 12 -10.83 0.97 30.79
CA LEU A 12 -9.54 0.65 30.23
C LEU A 12 -9.22 1.52 29.00
N TRP A 13 -7.97 1.94 28.90
CA TRP A 13 -7.46 2.67 27.75
C TRP A 13 -7.10 1.68 26.62
N SER A 14 -7.47 2.03 25.39
CA SER A 14 -7.01 1.40 24.15
C SER A 14 -7.01 2.45 23.02
N ALA A 15 -6.45 2.10 21.86
CA ALA A 15 -6.50 2.98 20.68
C ALA A 15 -7.93 3.21 20.14
N GLU A 16 -8.87 2.30 20.44
CA GLU A 16 -10.28 2.40 20.04
C GLU A 16 -11.12 3.17 21.07
N THR A 17 -10.77 3.05 22.36
CA THR A 17 -11.45 3.73 23.48
C THR A 17 -10.40 4.41 24.37
N PRO A 18 -9.91 5.61 24.00
CA PRO A 18 -8.81 6.28 24.69
C PRO A 18 -9.27 7.02 25.97
N TYR A 19 -9.88 6.29 26.91
CA TYR A 19 -10.34 6.87 28.16
C TYR A 19 -9.15 7.26 29.05
N LEU A 20 -9.12 8.52 29.50
CA LEU A 20 -8.09 9.05 30.39
C LEU A 20 -8.68 9.51 31.71
N TYR A 21 -8.03 9.12 32.80
CA TYR A 21 -8.25 9.64 34.14
C TYR A 21 -7.34 10.84 34.38
N THR A 22 -7.82 11.82 35.15
CA THR A 22 -6.99 12.95 35.60
C THR A 22 -6.39 12.63 36.96
N VAL A 23 -5.07 12.74 37.08
CA VAL A 23 -4.33 12.68 38.35
C VAL A 23 -3.88 14.08 38.72
N VAL A 24 -4.16 14.48 39.94
CA VAL A 24 -3.75 15.77 40.49
C VAL A 24 -2.83 15.51 41.68
N ILE A 25 -1.57 15.92 41.54
CA ILE A 25 -0.53 15.80 42.57
C ILE A 25 -0.31 17.18 43.17
N GLU A 26 -0.84 17.40 44.36
CA GLU A 26 -0.84 18.70 45.03
C GLU A 26 0.07 18.72 46.26
N THR A 27 0.79 19.83 46.40
CA THR A 27 1.47 20.25 47.63
C THR A 27 0.93 21.61 48.08
N ALA A 28 1.43 22.16 49.18
CA ALA A 28 0.95 23.45 49.69
C ALA A 28 1.19 24.65 48.74
N GLY A 29 2.07 24.52 47.73
CA GLY A 29 2.42 25.62 46.81
C GLY A 29 2.50 25.24 45.33
N GLU A 30 2.21 23.99 44.97
CA GLU A 30 2.34 23.49 43.60
C GLU A 30 1.31 22.39 43.34
N ALA A 31 0.77 22.36 42.11
CA ALA A 31 -0.09 21.30 41.62
C ALA A 31 0.42 20.83 40.25
N ILE A 32 0.59 19.52 40.10
CA ILE A 32 0.87 18.86 38.83
C ILE A 32 -0.40 18.12 38.41
N VAL A 33 -0.90 18.41 37.21
CA VAL A 33 -2.04 17.70 36.62
C VAL A 33 -1.52 16.84 35.48
N ASP A 34 -1.85 15.55 35.51
CA ASP A 34 -1.48 14.59 34.48
C ASP A 34 -2.70 13.77 34.05
N HIS A 35 -2.66 13.18 32.85
CA HIS A 35 -3.68 12.29 32.32
C HIS A 35 -3.11 10.89 32.14
N ILE A 36 -3.78 9.90 32.72
CA ILE A 36 -3.33 8.50 32.69
C ILE A 36 -4.39 7.60 32.08
N GLY A 37 -3.97 6.56 31.37
CA GLY A 37 -4.82 5.48 30.90
C GLY A 37 -4.53 4.21 31.68
N ILE A 38 -5.58 3.52 32.15
CA ILE A 38 -5.42 2.21 32.80
C ILE A 38 -5.39 1.15 31.71
N ARG A 39 -4.23 0.50 31.52
CA ARG A 39 -4.09 -0.61 30.58
C ARG A 39 -3.02 -1.60 31.03
N GLU A 40 -3.08 -2.80 30.48
CA GLU A 40 -2.08 -3.86 30.68
C GLU A 40 -1.51 -4.27 29.31
N ILE A 41 -0.20 -4.57 29.25
CA ILE A 41 0.44 -5.11 28.05
C ILE A 41 1.11 -6.44 28.41
N SER A 42 1.00 -7.42 27.51
CA SER A 42 1.77 -8.65 27.60
C SER A 42 2.20 -9.16 26.22
N THR A 43 3.24 -9.97 26.20
CA THR A 43 3.76 -10.70 25.03
C THR A 43 3.65 -12.22 25.21
N GLU A 44 2.82 -12.66 26.17
CA GLU A 44 2.67 -14.05 26.56
C GLU A 44 2.20 -14.93 25.39
N GLY A 45 2.86 -16.07 25.21
CA GLY A 45 2.56 -17.00 24.11
C GLY A 45 2.98 -16.49 22.73
N GLY A 46 3.87 -15.49 22.66
CA GLY A 46 4.34 -14.93 21.40
C GLY A 46 3.32 -14.01 20.73
N VAL A 47 2.36 -13.47 21.49
CA VAL A 47 1.30 -12.59 20.96
C VAL A 47 1.32 -11.26 21.71
N LEU A 48 1.33 -10.14 20.97
CA LEU A 48 1.19 -8.82 21.56
C LEU A 48 -0.25 -8.59 22.01
N ARG A 49 -0.44 -8.28 23.30
CA ARG A 49 -1.75 -8.05 23.89
C ARG A 49 -1.83 -6.71 24.59
N VAL A 50 -2.99 -6.08 24.48
CA VAL A 50 -3.41 -4.95 25.31
C VAL A 50 -4.69 -5.37 26.03
N ASN A 51 -4.74 -5.22 27.35
CA ASN A 51 -5.90 -5.59 28.17
C ASN A 51 -6.34 -7.05 27.95
N ARG A 52 -5.37 -7.97 27.85
CA ARG A 52 -5.54 -9.41 27.57
C ARG A 52 -6.11 -9.74 26.18
N GLN A 53 -6.30 -8.76 25.33
CA GLN A 53 -6.80 -8.91 23.96
C GLN A 53 -5.64 -8.86 22.96
N ARG A 54 -5.64 -9.74 21.95
CA ARG A 54 -4.68 -9.61 20.83
C ARG A 54 -4.96 -8.29 20.14
N VAL A 55 -3.92 -7.51 19.85
CA VAL A 55 -4.05 -6.28 19.07
C VAL A 55 -3.32 -6.40 17.74
N THR A 56 -3.84 -5.71 16.73
CA THR A 56 -3.19 -5.60 15.42
C THR A 56 -2.73 -4.17 15.19
N LEU A 57 -1.45 -3.99 14.86
CA LEU A 57 -0.85 -2.69 14.57
C LEU A 57 -1.03 -2.35 13.09
N HIS A 58 -1.83 -1.33 12.82
CA HIS A 58 -2.01 -0.67 11.53
C HIS A 58 -1.24 0.65 11.61
N GLY A 59 0.08 0.54 11.64
CA GLY A 59 0.96 1.63 12.00
C GLY A 59 1.60 2.34 10.81
N VAL A 60 2.18 3.51 11.11
CA VAL A 60 3.06 4.26 10.20
C VAL A 60 4.30 4.74 10.96
N ASN A 61 5.45 4.75 10.29
CA ASN A 61 6.63 5.50 10.73
C ASN A 61 6.37 6.98 10.46
N ARG A 62 6.73 7.85 11.42
CA ARG A 62 6.51 9.29 11.30
C ARG A 62 7.73 10.06 11.78
N HIS A 63 8.41 10.70 10.84
CA HIS A 63 9.33 11.79 11.13
C HIS A 63 8.63 13.12 11.41
N ASP A 64 9.28 13.98 12.19
CA ASP A 64 8.94 15.39 12.27
C ASP A 64 9.43 16.10 10.99
N SER A 65 8.56 16.24 10.01
CA SER A 65 8.88 16.87 8.72
C SER A 65 7.76 17.75 8.19
N ASP A 66 8.03 19.03 7.98
CA ASP A 66 7.17 19.98 7.27
C ASP A 66 7.97 20.68 6.17
N PRO A 67 7.40 20.86 4.96
CA PRO A 67 8.15 21.37 3.82
C PRO A 67 8.57 22.84 3.95
N VAL A 68 8.04 23.58 4.94
CA VAL A 68 8.37 25.00 5.20
C VAL A 68 9.16 25.15 6.49
N THR A 69 8.75 24.48 7.57
CA THR A 69 9.37 24.62 8.91
C THR A 69 10.40 23.54 9.22
N GLY A 70 10.61 22.58 8.31
CA GLY A 70 11.52 21.46 8.50
C GLY A 70 11.07 20.60 9.69
N PRO A 71 11.96 20.27 10.64
CA PRO A 71 11.61 19.45 11.80
C PRO A 71 10.83 20.19 12.90
N VAL A 72 10.54 21.48 12.72
CA VAL A 72 9.77 22.26 13.70
C VAL A 72 8.29 22.10 13.41
N ILE A 73 7.65 21.15 14.10
CA ILE A 73 6.23 20.83 13.92
C ILE A 73 5.38 21.58 14.95
N ALA A 74 4.47 22.42 14.45
CA ALA A 74 3.45 23.12 15.22
C ALA A 74 2.28 22.20 15.58
N GLN A 75 1.50 22.59 16.60
CA GLN A 75 0.36 21.82 17.06
C GLN A 75 -0.69 21.58 15.95
N GLU A 76 -0.91 22.54 15.07
CA GLU A 76 -1.85 22.41 13.96
C GLU A 76 -1.37 21.39 12.92
N GLN A 77 -0.06 21.30 12.69
CA GLN A 77 0.55 20.36 11.74
C GLN A 77 0.43 18.93 12.27
N ILE A 78 0.79 18.67 13.53
CA ILE A 78 0.62 17.34 14.13
C ILE A 78 -0.86 16.95 14.19
N MET A 79 -1.77 17.88 14.52
CA MET A 79 -3.21 17.58 14.54
C MET A 79 -3.75 17.24 13.14
N ARG A 80 -3.19 17.84 12.08
CA ARG A 80 -3.52 17.48 10.70
C ARG A 80 -3.05 16.05 10.38
N ASP A 81 -1.84 15.70 10.76
CA ASP A 81 -1.29 14.35 10.59
C ASP A 81 -2.16 13.32 11.33
N LEU A 82 -2.41 13.53 12.62
CA LEU A 82 -3.19 12.60 13.45
C LEU A 82 -4.64 12.44 12.99
N LYS A 83 -5.27 13.54 12.52
CA LYS A 83 -6.59 13.45 11.91
C LYS A 83 -6.56 12.61 10.64
N LEU A 84 -5.63 12.88 9.72
CA LEU A 84 -5.52 12.12 8.47
C LEU A 84 -5.23 10.64 8.72
N MET A 85 -4.42 10.31 9.73
CA MET A 85 -4.17 8.94 10.17
C MET A 85 -5.48 8.23 10.56
N LYS A 86 -6.31 8.87 11.41
CA LYS A 86 -7.61 8.32 11.83
C LYS A 86 -8.61 8.23 10.68
N GLU A 87 -8.61 9.19 9.77
CA GLU A 87 -9.41 9.16 8.54
C GLU A 87 -9.06 7.96 7.62
N HIS A 88 -7.88 7.36 7.81
CA HIS A 88 -7.36 6.25 7.01
C HIS A 88 -7.09 4.98 7.83
N ASN A 89 -7.80 4.80 8.95
CA ASN A 89 -7.78 3.58 9.77
C ASN A 89 -6.40 3.25 10.43
N VAL A 90 -5.48 4.22 10.50
CA VAL A 90 -4.21 4.07 11.24
C VAL A 90 -4.49 4.07 12.75
N ASN A 91 -3.92 3.10 13.46
CA ASN A 91 -4.05 3.00 14.92
C ASN A 91 -2.73 3.08 15.68
N ALA A 92 -1.58 3.09 14.99
CA ALA A 92 -0.28 3.06 15.62
C ALA A 92 0.75 4.00 14.95
N ILE A 93 1.70 4.48 15.74
CA ILE A 93 2.78 5.38 15.31
C ILE A 93 4.11 4.86 15.86
N ARG A 94 5.12 4.73 15.01
CA ARG A 94 6.52 4.59 15.44
C ARG A 94 7.20 5.94 15.29
N THR A 95 7.83 6.43 16.36
CA THR A 95 8.52 7.73 16.36
C THR A 95 9.91 7.60 15.74
N SER A 96 9.95 7.35 14.43
CA SER A 96 11.18 7.18 13.65
C SER A 96 11.99 8.49 13.59
N HIS A 97 13.25 8.54 14.03
CA HIS A 97 13.98 7.57 14.87
C HIS A 97 14.46 8.24 16.17
N TYR A 98 13.54 8.95 16.83
CA TYR A 98 13.84 9.76 18.00
C TYR A 98 12.57 10.09 18.79
N PRO A 99 12.69 10.48 20.08
CA PRO A 99 11.55 10.91 20.86
C PRO A 99 10.98 12.19 20.26
N ASN A 100 9.69 12.17 19.92
CA ASN A 100 8.97 13.34 19.42
C ASN A 100 8.84 14.42 20.52
N ALA A 101 8.27 15.58 20.16
CA ALA A 101 7.97 16.64 21.12
C ALA A 101 7.06 16.12 22.26
N PRO A 102 7.33 16.44 23.54
CA PRO A 102 6.63 15.83 24.68
C PRO A 102 5.11 15.94 24.65
N HIS A 103 4.59 17.10 24.23
CA HIS A 103 3.15 17.36 24.15
C HIS A 103 2.43 16.57 23.04
N PHE A 104 3.16 15.97 22.09
CA PHE A 104 2.54 15.09 21.10
C PHE A 104 2.06 13.79 21.73
N TYR A 105 2.74 13.29 22.78
CA TYR A 105 2.32 12.07 23.45
C TYR A 105 1.00 12.26 24.21
N ASP A 106 0.71 13.46 24.72
CA ASP A 106 -0.60 13.79 25.27
C ASP A 106 -1.70 13.69 24.19
N LEU A 107 -1.39 14.06 22.94
CA LEU A 107 -2.29 13.90 21.81
C LEU A 107 -2.45 12.43 21.43
N TYR A 108 -1.37 11.65 21.42
CA TYR A 108 -1.41 10.20 21.15
C TYR A 108 -2.25 9.47 22.19
N ASP A 109 -2.13 9.85 23.46
CA ASP A 109 -2.93 9.34 24.57
C ASP A 109 -4.43 9.64 24.38
N ARG A 110 -4.77 10.90 24.10
CA ARG A 110 -6.16 11.39 23.97
C ARG A 110 -6.87 10.91 22.72
N LEU A 111 -6.17 10.87 21.58
CA LEU A 111 -6.71 10.49 20.29
C LEU A 111 -6.66 8.97 20.05
N GLY A 112 -5.97 8.23 20.93
CA GLY A 112 -5.90 6.78 20.92
C GLY A 112 -4.98 6.24 19.82
N PHE A 113 -3.68 6.39 19.99
CA PHE A 113 -2.68 5.73 19.16
C PHE A 113 -1.82 4.80 20.00
N TYR A 114 -1.52 3.62 19.48
CA TYR A 114 -0.43 2.80 19.99
C TYR A 114 0.90 3.36 19.53
N VAL A 115 1.84 3.59 20.43
CA VAL A 115 3.11 4.24 20.12
C VAL A 115 4.28 3.32 20.44
N VAL A 116 5.20 3.20 19.49
CA VAL A 116 6.56 2.70 19.76
C VAL A 116 7.42 3.92 20.05
N GLY A 117 7.75 4.13 21.33
CA GLY A 117 8.62 5.21 21.76
C GLY A 117 10.07 4.83 21.50
N GLU A 118 10.73 5.53 20.58
CA GLU A 118 12.09 5.21 20.14
C GLU A 118 13.11 6.20 20.70
N ALA A 119 14.23 5.69 21.21
CA ALA A 119 15.36 6.53 21.60
C ALA A 119 16.07 7.09 20.36
N ASP A 120 16.62 8.30 20.50
CA ASP A 120 17.42 8.96 19.46
C ASP A 120 18.79 8.29 19.43
N ASP A 121 18.91 7.12 18.82
CA ASP A 121 20.15 6.36 18.67
C ASP A 121 20.19 5.67 17.31
N GLU A 122 20.87 6.30 16.36
CA GLU A 122 21.08 5.78 15.02
C GLU A 122 22.53 6.02 14.58
N SER A 123 23.17 4.95 14.10
CA SER A 123 24.57 4.96 13.66
C SER A 123 24.78 4.13 12.39
N HIS A 124 23.82 4.20 11.47
CA HIS A 124 23.81 3.46 10.23
C HIS A 124 25.16 3.54 9.48
N GLY A 125 25.75 4.73 9.39
CA GLY A 125 27.02 4.95 8.71
C GLY A 125 28.21 4.10 9.21
N ALA A 126 28.12 3.49 10.39
CA ALA A 126 29.11 2.52 10.86
C ALA A 126 29.18 1.23 10.00
N SER A 127 28.15 0.95 9.18
CA SER A 127 28.18 -0.13 8.18
C SER A 127 29.16 0.16 7.03
N CYS A 128 29.43 1.44 6.77
CA CYS A 128 30.21 1.92 5.62
C CYS A 128 31.72 2.03 5.91
N VAL A 129 32.23 1.35 6.94
CA VAL A 129 33.65 1.36 7.29
C VAL A 129 34.47 0.73 6.17
N VAL A 130 35.40 1.50 5.62
CA VAL A 130 36.33 1.04 4.59
C VAL A 130 37.21 -0.08 5.14
N ALA A 131 37.18 -1.22 4.46
CA ALA A 131 37.99 -2.39 4.76
C ALA A 131 38.43 -3.09 3.45
N PRO A 132 39.38 -4.03 3.52
CA PRO A 132 39.81 -4.77 2.34
C PRO A 132 38.68 -5.56 1.64
N ASP A 133 37.70 -6.05 2.41
CA ASP A 133 36.51 -6.73 1.91
C ASP A 133 35.26 -5.88 2.19
N MET A 134 34.69 -5.33 1.13
CA MET A 134 33.48 -4.50 1.15
C MET A 134 32.25 -5.26 0.63
N SER A 135 32.28 -6.60 0.61
CA SER A 135 31.06 -7.37 0.38
C SER A 135 30.02 -7.06 1.46
N GLU A 136 28.74 -7.08 1.09
CA GLU A 136 27.62 -6.80 1.99
C GLU A 136 27.70 -7.64 3.27
N ARG A 137 27.93 -8.96 3.11
CA ARG A 137 28.15 -9.89 4.23
C ARG A 137 29.26 -9.39 5.16
N ALA A 138 30.43 -9.06 4.62
CA ALA A 138 31.56 -8.64 5.44
C ALA A 138 31.33 -7.26 6.10
N ALA A 139 30.57 -6.37 5.47
CA ALA A 139 30.15 -5.10 6.06
C ALA A 139 29.22 -5.33 7.25
N LEU A 140 28.19 -6.18 7.09
CA LEU A 140 27.26 -6.54 8.16
C LEU A 140 27.97 -7.20 9.36
N GLU A 141 28.90 -8.11 9.13
CA GLU A 141 29.71 -8.78 10.18
C GLU A 141 30.63 -7.81 10.98
N ARG A 142 30.85 -6.58 10.47
CA ARG A 142 31.68 -5.56 11.10
C ARG A 142 30.91 -4.36 11.63
N TRP A 143 29.65 -4.21 11.24
CA TRP A 143 28.85 -3.00 11.48
C TRP A 143 28.83 -2.61 12.96
N ASN A 144 28.61 -3.59 13.85
CA ASN A 144 28.50 -3.33 15.28
C ASN A 144 29.80 -2.85 15.95
N ARG A 145 30.98 -3.15 15.38
CA ARG A 145 32.27 -3.08 16.10
C ARG A 145 32.68 -1.67 16.52
N MET A 146 32.30 -0.65 15.75
CA MET A 146 32.73 0.72 16.06
C MET A 146 31.96 1.32 17.23
N ILE A 147 30.66 1.03 17.33
CA ILE A 147 29.72 1.72 18.24
C ILE A 147 28.98 0.69 19.10
N SER A 148 28.09 -0.10 18.51
CA SER A 148 27.15 -0.94 19.24
C SER A 148 27.79 -2.04 20.09
N ASP A 149 28.94 -2.55 19.67
CA ASP A 149 29.76 -3.51 20.40
C ASP A 149 31.08 -2.91 20.91
N ASN A 150 31.10 -1.61 21.16
CA ASN A 150 32.23 -0.88 21.74
C ASN A 150 31.87 -0.33 23.13
N PRO A 151 32.49 -0.83 24.21
CA PRO A 151 32.18 -0.39 25.57
C PRO A 151 32.30 1.12 25.82
N GLU A 152 33.14 1.84 25.06
CA GLU A 152 33.28 3.30 25.16
C GLU A 152 31.98 4.06 24.87
N PHE A 153 31.05 3.45 24.11
CA PHE A 153 29.76 4.05 23.75
C PHE A 153 28.59 3.61 24.66
N THR A 154 28.85 2.74 25.65
CA THR A 154 27.80 2.18 26.53
C THR A 154 27.04 3.28 27.27
N ASP A 155 27.76 4.20 27.91
CA ASP A 155 27.13 5.26 28.71
C ASP A 155 26.31 6.22 27.83
N ALA A 156 26.76 6.50 26.60
CA ALA A 156 26.04 7.36 25.66
C ALA A 156 24.74 6.71 25.17
N THR A 157 24.79 5.43 24.82
CA THR A 157 23.62 4.64 24.38
C THR A 157 22.60 4.54 25.50
N VAL A 158 23.04 4.17 26.71
CA VAL A 158 22.17 4.05 27.89
C VAL A 158 21.59 5.41 28.31
N ASP A 159 22.32 6.53 28.18
CA ASP A 159 21.79 7.87 28.48
C ASP A 159 20.64 8.26 27.54
N ARG A 160 20.79 8.05 26.23
CA ARG A 160 19.76 8.33 25.21
C ARG A 160 18.47 7.56 25.51
N VAL A 161 18.60 6.25 25.74
CA VAL A 161 17.47 5.38 26.13
C VAL A 161 16.86 5.81 27.45
N ARG A 162 17.68 6.07 28.48
CA ARG A 162 17.19 6.48 29.81
C ARG A 162 16.37 7.75 29.74
N ARG A 163 16.85 8.77 29.00
CA ARG A 163 16.16 10.06 28.90
C ARG A 163 14.84 9.96 28.12
N CYS A 164 14.77 9.08 27.12
CA CYS A 164 13.53 8.76 26.42
C CYS A 164 12.50 8.14 27.39
N VAL A 165 12.86 7.03 28.04
CA VAL A 165 11.96 6.28 28.93
C VAL A 165 11.55 7.10 30.14
N GLU A 166 12.49 7.78 30.81
CA GLU A 166 12.20 8.58 32.00
C GLU A 166 11.24 9.73 31.72
N ARG A 167 11.32 10.35 30.54
CA ARG A 167 10.42 11.44 30.16
C ARG A 167 8.99 10.94 29.95
N ASP A 168 8.84 9.80 29.26
CA ASP A 168 7.56 9.39 28.69
C ASP A 168 6.92 8.16 29.37
N LYS A 169 7.51 7.62 30.45
CA LYS A 169 7.01 6.45 31.21
C LYS A 169 5.52 6.48 31.62
N ASN A 170 4.95 7.67 31.79
CA ASN A 170 3.56 7.84 32.23
C ASN A 170 2.54 7.77 31.07
N ARG A 171 3.00 7.80 29.80
CA ARG A 171 2.12 7.86 28.63
C ARG A 171 1.44 6.49 28.38
N PRO A 172 0.10 6.36 28.46
CA PRO A 172 -0.58 5.10 28.14
C PRO A 172 -0.42 4.70 26.66
N SER A 173 -0.29 5.67 25.74
CA SER A 173 -0.11 5.42 24.30
C SER A 173 1.12 4.60 23.98
N ILE A 174 2.23 4.80 24.71
CA ILE A 174 3.46 4.06 24.47
C ILE A 174 3.25 2.62 24.88
N ILE A 175 3.28 1.70 23.92
CA ILE A 175 3.10 0.26 24.14
C ILE A 175 4.41 -0.52 24.07
N MET A 176 5.46 0.03 23.47
CA MET A 176 6.78 -0.60 23.40
C MET A 176 7.88 0.46 23.48
N TRP A 177 9.03 0.08 24.01
CA TRP A 177 10.24 0.91 23.99
C TRP A 177 11.21 0.39 22.94
N SER A 178 11.54 1.21 21.95
CA SER A 178 12.57 0.92 20.96
C SER A 178 13.90 1.56 21.36
N MET A 179 14.99 0.78 21.31
CA MET A 179 16.30 1.26 21.77
C MET A 179 17.03 2.16 20.76
N GLY A 180 16.54 2.24 19.52
CA GLY A 180 17.15 2.98 18.42
C GLY A 180 16.83 2.36 17.07
N ASN A 181 17.58 2.74 16.05
CA ASN A 181 17.42 2.26 14.69
C ASN A 181 18.79 2.00 14.04
N GLU A 182 18.91 0.91 13.27
CA GLU A 182 20.06 0.65 12.38
C GLU A 182 21.46 0.93 12.96
N CYS A 183 21.71 0.52 14.22
CA CYS A 183 23.05 0.56 14.81
C CYS A 183 23.76 -0.81 14.83
N ALA A 184 23.12 -1.89 14.37
CA ALA A 184 23.52 -3.27 14.69
C ALA A 184 23.50 -3.58 16.20
N TYR A 185 24.01 -4.74 16.64
CA TYR A 185 23.85 -5.21 18.03
C TYR A 185 25.16 -5.51 18.76
N GLY A 186 25.19 -5.24 20.06
CA GLY A 186 26.35 -5.47 20.92
C GLY A 186 26.14 -5.01 22.35
N CYS A 187 27.24 -4.95 23.12
CA CYS A 187 27.22 -4.72 24.57
C CYS A 187 26.50 -3.42 24.99
N THR A 188 26.46 -2.39 24.15
CA THR A 188 25.80 -1.11 24.46
C THR A 188 24.28 -1.25 24.49
N PHE A 189 23.70 -1.97 23.51
CA PHE A 189 22.26 -2.24 23.42
C PHE A 189 21.82 -3.30 24.43
N GLU A 190 22.66 -4.31 24.72
CA GLU A 190 22.41 -5.25 25.83
C GLU A 190 22.25 -4.49 27.16
N ALA A 191 23.13 -3.53 27.44
CA ALA A 191 23.07 -2.70 28.65
C ALA A 191 21.82 -1.80 28.68
N ALA A 192 21.46 -1.20 27.54
CA ALA A 192 20.27 -0.36 27.42
C ALA A 192 18.98 -1.15 27.62
N LEU A 193 18.83 -2.29 26.95
CA LEU A 193 17.69 -3.20 27.09
C LEU A 193 17.54 -3.68 28.54
N ALA A 194 18.65 -4.11 29.16
CA ALA A 194 18.64 -4.58 30.54
C ALA A 194 18.28 -3.46 31.53
N TRP A 195 18.70 -2.21 31.27
CA TRP A 195 18.29 -1.07 32.08
C TRP A 195 16.79 -0.79 31.93
N THR A 196 16.28 -0.72 30.70
CA THR A 196 14.86 -0.43 30.41
C THR A 196 13.96 -1.47 31.06
N LYS A 197 14.27 -2.76 30.91
CA LYS A 197 13.46 -3.85 31.45
C LYS A 197 13.42 -3.88 32.99
N ARG A 198 14.50 -3.48 33.65
CA ARG A 198 14.52 -3.31 35.12
C ARG A 198 13.73 -2.09 35.58
N PHE A 199 13.74 -1.02 34.80
CA PHE A 199 13.09 0.24 35.14
C PHE A 199 11.58 0.22 34.89
N ASP A 200 11.17 -0.23 33.71
CA ASP A 200 9.78 -0.32 33.27
C ASP A 200 9.45 -1.73 32.73
N PRO A 201 9.14 -2.69 33.62
CA PRO A 201 8.72 -4.02 33.19
C PRO A 201 7.28 -4.05 32.64
N SER A 202 6.56 -2.92 32.61
CA SER A 202 5.16 -2.85 32.15
C SER A 202 5.02 -2.75 30.63
N ARG A 203 6.13 -2.57 29.92
CA ARG A 203 6.17 -2.45 28.45
C ARG A 203 7.26 -3.36 27.88
N PRO A 204 6.99 -4.07 26.78
CA PRO A 204 8.01 -4.83 26.06
C PRO A 204 9.09 -3.94 25.45
N THR A 205 10.29 -4.48 25.36
CA THR A 205 11.43 -3.89 24.65
C THR A 205 11.49 -4.36 23.20
N HIS A 206 11.86 -3.44 22.31
CA HIS A 206 11.99 -3.62 20.87
C HIS A 206 13.37 -3.13 20.41
N TYR A 207 13.99 -3.87 19.48
CA TYR A 207 15.15 -3.40 18.71
C TYR A 207 15.36 -4.31 17.50
N GLU A 208 15.18 -3.79 16.29
CA GLU A 208 15.27 -4.59 15.05
C GLU A 208 16.70 -5.07 14.78
N SER A 209 17.67 -4.17 14.99
CA SER A 209 19.04 -4.40 14.56
C SER A 209 19.79 -5.43 15.41
N ALA A 210 19.10 -6.03 16.39
CA ALA A 210 19.52 -7.22 17.13
C ALA A 210 20.02 -8.36 16.22
N ARG A 211 19.52 -8.44 14.97
CA ARG A 211 19.94 -9.43 13.97
C ARG A 211 21.35 -9.25 13.43
N TYR A 212 21.92 -8.04 13.53
CA TYR A 212 23.21 -7.72 12.93
C TYR A 212 24.30 -7.86 14.00
N VAL A 213 24.95 -9.01 13.99
CA VAL A 213 25.98 -9.40 14.96
C VAL A 213 27.24 -9.91 14.24
N ALA A 214 28.39 -9.81 14.91
CA ALA A 214 29.63 -10.40 14.41
C ALA A 214 29.69 -11.91 14.69
N ASP A 215 30.19 -12.67 13.71
CA ASP A 215 30.44 -14.11 13.81
C ASP A 215 31.35 -14.48 15.00
N GLY A 216 31.08 -15.62 15.63
CA GLY A 216 31.95 -16.21 16.66
C GLY A 216 31.90 -15.55 18.04
N LYS A 217 30.95 -14.62 18.26
CA LYS A 217 30.65 -14.03 19.56
C LYS A 217 29.20 -14.35 19.98
N THR A 218 29.00 -14.62 21.26
CA THR A 218 27.67 -14.79 21.85
C THR A 218 27.17 -13.45 22.38
N TYR A 219 25.91 -13.14 22.11
CA TYR A 219 25.22 -11.93 22.56
C TYR A 219 24.03 -12.30 23.44
N ASP A 220 23.62 -11.40 24.33
CA ASP A 220 22.48 -11.58 25.22
C ASP A 220 21.20 -10.99 24.60
N PHE A 221 20.28 -11.84 24.17
CA PHE A 221 18.98 -11.42 23.65
C PHE A 221 17.85 -11.48 24.69
N SER A 222 18.13 -11.85 25.95
CA SER A 222 17.10 -12.12 26.97
C SER A 222 16.24 -10.91 27.34
N ASN A 223 16.76 -9.71 27.11
CA ASN A 223 16.07 -8.45 27.37
C ASN A 223 15.32 -7.89 26.15
N LEU A 224 15.14 -8.67 25.08
CA LEU A 224 14.22 -8.36 23.98
C LEU A 224 12.89 -9.10 24.18
N ASP A 225 11.78 -8.42 23.91
CA ASP A 225 10.43 -8.99 24.07
C ASP A 225 9.71 -9.22 22.75
N VAL A 226 10.18 -8.64 21.65
CA VAL A 226 9.59 -8.80 20.31
C VAL A 226 10.66 -9.19 19.28
N HIS A 227 10.26 -10.02 18.31
CA HIS A 227 10.99 -10.21 17.07
C HIS A 227 10.65 -9.06 16.13
N SER A 228 11.63 -8.36 15.60
CA SER A 228 11.38 -7.25 14.68
C SER A 228 12.21 -7.33 13.41
N ARG A 229 11.61 -6.89 12.31
CA ARG A 229 12.24 -6.81 10.99
C ARG A 229 11.79 -5.57 10.23
N MET A 230 12.72 -5.01 9.47
CA MET A 230 12.47 -4.09 8.38
C MET A 230 12.34 -4.86 7.06
N TYR A 231 11.30 -4.55 6.29
CA TYR A 231 11.04 -5.04 4.93
C TYR A 231 11.15 -6.57 4.71
N PRO A 232 10.64 -7.43 5.61
CA PRO A 232 10.67 -8.86 5.36
C PRO A 232 9.74 -9.22 4.18
N THR A 233 10.22 -10.07 3.29
CA THR A 233 9.40 -10.69 2.23
C THR A 233 8.25 -11.51 2.83
N LEU A 234 7.15 -11.66 2.08
CA LEU A 234 6.02 -12.51 2.48
C LEU A 234 6.48 -13.94 2.79
N GLU A 235 7.38 -14.49 1.97
CA GLU A 235 7.96 -15.81 2.15
C GLU A 235 8.76 -15.93 3.44
N SER A 236 9.54 -14.90 3.80
CA SER A 236 10.31 -14.89 5.06
C SER A 236 9.43 -14.83 6.30
N ILE A 237 8.26 -14.19 6.20
CA ILE A 237 7.25 -14.21 7.28
C ILE A 237 6.64 -15.60 7.39
N GLU A 238 6.21 -16.21 6.28
CA GLU A 238 5.67 -17.57 6.29
C GLU A 238 6.70 -18.58 6.83
N GLN A 239 7.97 -18.44 6.44
CA GLN A 239 9.05 -19.27 6.95
C GLN A 239 9.19 -19.14 8.47
N TYR A 240 9.11 -17.92 9.03
CA TYR A 240 9.21 -17.71 10.48
C TYR A 240 8.17 -18.50 11.27
N PHE A 241 6.93 -18.57 10.77
CA PHE A 241 5.82 -19.28 11.41
C PHE A 241 5.70 -20.76 10.98
N SER A 242 6.62 -21.26 10.16
CA SER A 242 6.65 -22.66 9.73
C SER A 242 7.44 -23.55 10.70
N ASP A 243 7.39 -24.87 10.49
CA ASP A 243 8.23 -25.82 11.23
C ASP A 243 9.74 -25.58 11.01
N GLU A 244 10.11 -24.89 9.93
CA GLU A 244 11.48 -24.47 9.59
C GLU A 244 11.84 -23.07 10.15
N GLY A 245 10.98 -22.48 10.99
CA GLY A 245 11.22 -21.19 11.65
C GLY A 245 12.46 -21.20 12.55
N PRO A 246 12.73 -20.10 13.29
CA PRO A 246 13.95 -20.00 14.10
C PRO A 246 14.14 -21.18 15.08
N GLN A 247 15.26 -21.88 14.95
CA GLN A 247 15.71 -22.97 15.83
C GLN A 247 17.14 -22.64 16.28
N GLY A 248 17.31 -21.75 17.26
CA GLY A 248 18.61 -21.21 17.62
C GLY A 248 18.65 -20.33 18.88
N ASP A 249 19.87 -19.92 19.22
CA ASP A 249 20.22 -19.07 20.34
C ASP A 249 20.53 -17.61 19.93
N GLY A 250 20.16 -17.20 18.71
CA GLY A 250 20.48 -15.89 18.15
C GLY A 250 21.66 -15.87 17.18
N SER A 251 22.45 -16.94 17.13
CA SER A 251 23.71 -16.98 16.37
C SER A 251 23.58 -16.89 14.83
N ASN A 252 22.39 -17.06 14.28
CA ASN A 252 22.11 -16.90 12.84
C ASN A 252 21.34 -15.61 12.50
N GLY A 253 21.36 -14.62 13.39
CA GLY A 253 20.60 -13.38 13.23
C GLY A 253 19.11 -13.52 13.57
N ASP A 254 18.70 -14.64 14.18
CA ASP A 254 17.42 -14.74 14.88
C ASP A 254 17.49 -14.04 16.25
N ASP A 255 16.38 -14.02 16.99
CA ASP A 255 16.27 -13.30 18.26
C ASP A 255 16.58 -14.17 19.49
N GLY A 256 17.08 -15.38 19.28
CA GLY A 256 17.41 -16.36 20.33
C GLY A 256 16.20 -16.91 21.09
N ALA A 257 14.98 -16.67 20.60
CA ALA A 257 13.76 -17.06 21.28
C ALA A 257 12.98 -18.17 20.57
N ASN A 258 13.56 -18.84 19.56
CA ASN A 258 12.94 -19.96 18.84
C ASN A 258 11.49 -19.68 18.36
N GLY A 259 11.24 -18.49 17.83
CA GLY A 259 9.91 -18.11 17.32
C GLY A 259 8.84 -17.85 18.39
N THR A 260 9.22 -17.69 19.66
CA THR A 260 8.26 -17.51 20.78
C THR A 260 7.91 -16.05 21.09
N ARG A 261 8.45 -15.09 20.33
CA ARG A 261 8.17 -13.66 20.50
C ARG A 261 7.15 -13.17 19.47
N PRO A 262 6.34 -12.15 19.80
CA PRO A 262 5.54 -11.47 18.79
C PRO A 262 6.44 -10.92 17.69
N TYR A 263 6.04 -11.13 16.44
CA TYR A 263 6.70 -10.59 15.26
C TYR A 263 6.08 -9.22 14.94
N VAL A 264 6.89 -8.17 15.00
CA VAL A 264 6.54 -6.80 14.63
C VAL A 264 7.27 -6.41 13.35
N LEU A 265 6.55 -5.84 12.38
CA LEU A 265 7.18 -5.23 11.20
C LEU A 265 7.46 -3.76 11.54
N CYS A 266 8.64 -3.43 12.08
CA CYS A 266 8.93 -2.03 12.43
C CYS A 266 8.96 -1.12 11.20
N GLU A 267 9.26 -1.68 10.03
CA GLU A 267 9.10 -1.05 8.72
C GLU A 267 8.67 -2.10 7.70
N PHE A 268 7.63 -1.81 6.91
CA PHE A 268 7.24 -2.65 5.77
C PHE A 268 6.53 -1.81 4.70
N CYS A 269 6.33 -2.39 3.51
CA CYS A 269 5.63 -1.74 2.39
C CYS A 269 6.12 -0.31 2.14
N HIS A 270 7.38 -0.16 1.73
CA HIS A 270 8.00 1.13 1.42
C HIS A 270 7.17 1.92 0.39
N ALA A 271 6.75 3.14 0.72
CA ALA A 271 5.73 3.92 0.01
C ALA A 271 6.29 4.89 -1.04
N MET A 272 7.60 4.82 -1.32
CA MET A 272 8.30 5.69 -2.28
C MET A 272 7.68 5.74 -3.68
N GLY A 273 7.47 6.98 -4.12
CA GLY A 273 6.91 7.30 -5.43
C GLY A 273 5.53 6.67 -5.64
N ASN A 274 5.44 5.72 -6.56
CA ASN A 274 4.20 5.00 -6.83
C ASN A 274 4.16 3.69 -6.02
N GLY A 275 3.76 3.78 -4.76
CA GLY A 275 3.60 2.66 -3.84
C GLY A 275 2.64 2.97 -2.68
N PRO A 276 2.59 2.10 -1.67
CA PRO A 276 3.11 0.74 -1.69
C PRO A 276 2.13 -0.26 -2.37
N GLY A 277 2.69 -1.32 -2.95
CA GLY A 277 1.95 -2.52 -3.38
C GLY A 277 1.86 -3.56 -2.26
N ASP A 278 1.12 -4.65 -2.50
CA ASP A 278 1.03 -5.87 -1.67
C ASP A 278 0.45 -5.70 -0.26
N LEU A 279 -0.16 -4.54 0.05
CA LEU A 279 -0.78 -4.28 1.36
C LEU A 279 -1.81 -5.35 1.75
N GLU A 280 -2.59 -5.86 0.79
CA GLU A 280 -3.56 -6.92 1.04
C GLU A 280 -2.88 -8.23 1.42
N ASP A 281 -1.77 -8.59 0.78
CA ASP A 281 -1.06 -9.85 1.05
C ASP A 281 -0.42 -9.84 2.44
N TYR A 282 0.18 -8.71 2.85
CA TYR A 282 0.61 -8.53 4.24
C TYR A 282 -0.55 -8.60 5.22
N PHE A 283 -1.69 -7.97 4.91
CA PHE A 283 -2.89 -8.06 5.75
C PHE A 283 -3.32 -9.52 5.94
N GLU A 284 -3.36 -10.33 4.87
CA GLU A 284 -3.73 -11.75 4.96
C GLU A 284 -2.78 -12.54 5.88
N LEU A 285 -1.47 -12.29 5.82
CA LEU A 285 -0.51 -12.92 6.74
C LEU A 285 -0.70 -12.46 8.18
N ILE A 286 -0.91 -11.16 8.41
CA ILE A 286 -1.17 -10.58 9.73
C ILE A 286 -2.41 -11.20 10.37
N GLN A 287 -3.44 -11.51 9.58
CA GLN A 287 -4.66 -12.14 10.08
C GLN A 287 -4.55 -13.67 10.21
N ARG A 288 -3.60 -14.30 9.50
CA ARG A 288 -3.35 -15.74 9.56
C ARG A 288 -2.56 -16.15 10.81
N TYR A 289 -1.58 -15.34 11.22
CA TYR A 289 -0.69 -15.67 12.32
C TYR A 289 -0.94 -14.77 13.53
N ASP A 290 -1.43 -15.33 14.64
CA ASP A 290 -1.70 -14.57 15.86
C ASP A 290 -0.45 -13.85 16.40
N GLY A 291 0.72 -14.46 16.24
CA GLY A 291 2.00 -13.90 16.66
C GLY A 291 2.54 -12.79 15.75
N LEU A 292 1.98 -12.60 14.55
CA LEU A 292 2.30 -11.45 13.70
C LEU A 292 1.43 -10.27 14.14
N ALA A 293 2.05 -9.32 14.83
CA ALA A 293 1.37 -8.19 15.47
C ALA A 293 0.96 -7.09 14.48
N GLY A 294 1.30 -7.20 13.19
CA GLY A 294 1.24 -6.10 12.24
C GLY A 294 2.52 -5.26 12.28
N GLY A 295 2.43 -3.98 11.97
CA GLY A 295 3.62 -3.15 11.87
C GLY A 295 3.38 -1.73 11.40
N PHE A 296 4.44 -1.11 10.90
CA PHE A 296 4.49 0.31 10.55
C PHE A 296 4.94 0.51 9.11
N ILE A 297 4.09 1.13 8.29
CA ILE A 297 4.44 1.49 6.91
C ILE A 297 5.60 2.48 6.93
N TRP A 298 6.53 2.33 5.99
CA TRP A 298 7.56 3.35 5.72
C TRP A 298 7.17 4.21 4.51
N GLU A 299 6.85 5.49 4.67
CA GLU A 299 6.56 6.21 5.92
C GLU A 299 5.38 7.20 5.76
N TRP A 300 5.17 8.09 6.73
CA TRP A 300 4.01 8.98 6.72
C TRP A 300 4.05 10.02 5.58
N CYS A 301 5.14 10.78 5.44
CA CYS A 301 5.18 12.00 4.61
C CYS A 301 6.46 12.10 3.79
N ASP A 302 6.36 12.54 2.54
CA ASP A 302 7.53 12.90 1.73
C ASP A 302 8.31 14.07 2.36
N HIS A 303 9.63 13.92 2.47
CA HIS A 303 10.53 14.93 3.04
C HIS A 303 11.12 15.83 1.95
N ALA A 304 10.33 16.81 1.51
CA ALA A 304 10.76 17.78 0.52
C ALA A 304 10.71 19.22 1.02
N ILE A 305 11.53 20.09 0.45
CA ILE A 305 11.55 21.53 0.75
C ILE A 305 10.66 22.27 -0.25
N ASP A 306 9.75 23.08 0.27
CA ASP A 306 8.93 23.96 -0.55
C ASP A 306 9.76 25.12 -1.15
N ARG A 307 9.88 25.15 -2.48
CA ARG A 307 10.55 26.23 -3.24
C ARG A 307 9.58 27.26 -3.81
N GLY A 308 8.31 27.22 -3.39
CA GLY A 308 7.26 28.08 -3.89
C GLY A 308 6.64 27.55 -5.18
N THR A 309 6.23 28.46 -6.06
CA THR A 309 5.43 28.13 -7.24
C THR A 309 6.19 28.50 -8.51
N ALA A 310 6.28 27.57 -9.45
CA ALA A 310 6.88 27.77 -10.77
C ALA A 310 6.04 28.75 -11.63
N PRO A 311 6.61 29.32 -12.71
CA PRO A 311 5.88 30.23 -13.61
C PRO A 311 4.60 29.64 -14.23
N ASP A 312 4.49 28.31 -14.28
CA ASP A 312 3.32 27.60 -14.79
C ASP A 312 2.23 27.34 -13.72
N GLY A 313 2.44 27.82 -12.49
CA GLY A 313 1.49 27.71 -11.37
C GLY A 313 1.65 26.46 -10.52
N ARG A 314 2.56 25.53 -10.84
CA ARG A 314 2.78 24.32 -10.03
C ARG A 314 3.67 24.60 -8.82
N ARG A 315 3.36 23.98 -7.68
CA ARG A 315 4.26 23.98 -6.51
C ARG A 315 5.54 23.22 -6.86
N VAL A 316 6.68 23.68 -6.35
CA VAL A 316 7.98 23.07 -6.57
C VAL A 316 8.48 22.55 -5.24
N TYR A 317 8.70 21.24 -5.19
CA TYR A 317 9.32 20.56 -4.06
C TYR A 317 10.73 20.12 -4.45
N ALA A 318 11.70 20.45 -3.61
CA ALA A 318 13.11 20.13 -3.78
C ALA A 318 13.53 19.01 -2.82
N TYR A 319 14.41 18.13 -3.27
CA TYR A 319 14.97 17.02 -2.48
C TYR A 319 16.50 16.98 -2.61
N GLY A 320 17.14 15.89 -2.18
CA GLY A 320 18.60 15.77 -2.11
C GLY A 320 19.32 16.17 -3.40
N GLY A 321 20.22 17.14 -3.29
CA GLY A 321 21.03 17.72 -4.36
C GLY A 321 20.49 19.05 -4.90
N ASP A 322 19.21 19.35 -4.72
CA ASP A 322 18.59 20.58 -5.24
C ASP A 322 19.01 21.84 -4.47
N SER A 323 19.71 21.71 -3.33
CA SER A 323 20.32 22.84 -2.61
C SER A 323 21.82 22.99 -2.90
N GLY A 324 22.39 22.17 -3.79
CA GLY A 324 23.81 22.18 -4.12
C GLY A 324 24.70 21.55 -3.03
N GLU A 325 24.10 20.80 -2.10
CA GLU A 325 24.77 20.07 -1.04
C GLU A 325 25.42 18.77 -1.55
N TYR A 326 26.49 18.35 -0.89
CA TYR A 326 27.14 17.05 -1.10
C TYR A 326 27.72 16.57 0.24
N PRO A 327 27.56 15.28 0.61
CA PRO A 327 26.83 14.22 -0.13
C PRO A 327 25.29 14.38 -0.06
N HIS A 328 24.56 13.68 -0.94
CA HIS A 328 23.09 13.57 -0.93
C HIS A 328 22.64 12.25 -1.58
N ASP A 329 21.46 11.74 -1.20
CA ASP A 329 20.87 10.48 -1.71
C ASP A 329 19.66 10.71 -2.63
N GLY A 330 19.56 11.90 -3.23
CA GLY A 330 18.56 12.21 -4.25
C GLY A 330 17.14 12.19 -3.67
N ASN A 331 16.23 11.49 -4.34
CA ASN A 331 14.82 11.41 -3.96
C ASN A 331 14.52 10.28 -2.95
N PHE A 332 15.52 9.64 -2.34
CA PHE A 332 15.30 8.58 -1.34
C PHE A 332 14.48 9.06 -0.12
N CYS A 333 14.40 10.38 0.10
CA CYS A 333 13.58 11.02 1.12
C CYS A 333 12.11 11.31 0.68
N ILE A 334 11.66 10.75 -0.45
CA ILE A 334 10.32 10.94 -1.03
C ILE A 334 9.58 9.59 -0.97
N ASP A 335 9.31 9.17 0.25
CA ASP A 335 8.88 7.84 0.68
C ASP A 335 7.60 7.82 1.51
N GLY A 336 6.79 8.87 1.39
CA GLY A 336 5.56 9.05 2.17
C GLY A 336 4.30 8.43 1.59
N LEU A 337 3.34 8.20 2.48
CA LEU A 337 1.92 7.96 2.17
C LEU A 337 1.16 9.26 1.82
N VAL A 338 1.75 10.42 2.14
CA VAL A 338 1.24 11.73 1.75
C VAL A 338 2.34 12.58 1.12
N TYR A 339 1.94 13.45 0.19
CA TYR A 339 2.79 14.50 -0.35
C TYR A 339 3.25 15.45 0.78
N PRO A 340 4.28 16.29 0.57
CA PRO A 340 4.79 17.19 1.61
C PRO A 340 3.71 18.11 2.21
N ASP A 341 2.71 18.49 1.42
CA ASP A 341 1.57 19.30 1.84
C ASP A 341 0.42 18.51 2.51
N ARG A 342 0.62 17.23 2.82
CA ARG A 342 -0.35 16.28 3.38
C ARG A 342 -1.51 15.91 2.45
N THR A 343 -1.38 16.12 1.15
CA THR A 343 -2.31 15.54 0.18
C THR A 343 -2.11 14.02 0.12
N PRO A 344 -3.15 13.19 0.36
CA PRO A 344 -3.00 11.73 0.35
C PRO A 344 -2.54 11.15 -0.99
N HIS A 345 -1.52 10.29 -0.96
CA HIS A 345 -1.20 9.41 -2.08
C HIS A 345 -2.29 8.35 -2.28
N THR A 346 -2.28 7.69 -3.44
CA THR A 346 -3.14 6.54 -3.70
C THR A 346 -2.82 5.37 -2.76
N GLY A 347 -1.57 5.24 -2.31
CA GLY A 347 -1.14 4.29 -1.29
C GLY A 347 -1.87 4.43 0.05
N LEU A 348 -2.11 5.66 0.53
CA LEU A 348 -2.85 5.87 1.78
C LEU A 348 -4.32 5.49 1.66
N LYS A 349 -4.92 5.70 0.48
CA LYS A 349 -6.29 5.30 0.19
C LYS A 349 -6.42 3.78 0.10
N GLU A 350 -5.41 3.11 -0.47
CA GLU A 350 -5.28 1.65 -0.47
C GLU A 350 -5.20 1.12 0.96
N PHE A 351 -4.28 1.67 1.77
CA PHE A 351 -4.11 1.33 3.18
C PHE A 351 -5.44 1.44 3.95
N LYS A 352 -6.16 2.56 3.81
CA LYS A 352 -7.47 2.75 4.43
C LYS A 352 -8.40 1.60 4.13
N ASN A 353 -8.55 1.23 2.85
CA ASN A 353 -9.51 0.19 2.50
C ASN A 353 -9.03 -1.20 2.91
N VAL A 354 -7.73 -1.50 2.85
CA VAL A 354 -7.17 -2.77 3.36
C VAL A 354 -7.45 -2.92 4.86
N TYR A 355 -7.25 -1.87 5.65
CA TYR A 355 -7.46 -1.89 7.10
C TYR A 355 -8.87 -1.44 7.53
N ARG A 356 -9.88 -1.60 6.65
CA ARG A 356 -11.29 -1.36 6.99
C ARG A 356 -11.74 -2.21 8.20
N PRO A 357 -12.61 -1.69 9.07
CA PRO A 357 -12.93 -2.29 10.37
C PRO A 357 -13.73 -3.61 10.29
N ALA A 358 -14.36 -3.87 9.14
CA ALA A 358 -15.13 -5.07 8.89
C ALA A 358 -14.88 -5.56 7.46
N ARG A 359 -14.93 -6.87 7.24
CA ARG A 359 -14.90 -7.43 5.88
C ARG A 359 -16.02 -8.44 5.68
N VAL A 360 -16.53 -8.51 4.44
CA VAL A 360 -17.35 -9.65 4.00
C VAL A 360 -16.44 -10.86 3.78
N THR A 361 -16.65 -11.94 4.53
CA THR A 361 -15.90 -13.19 4.41
C THR A 361 -16.63 -14.26 3.59
N ALA A 362 -17.96 -14.16 3.49
CA ALA A 362 -18.77 -15.03 2.65
C ALA A 362 -20.05 -14.33 2.17
N PHE A 363 -20.59 -14.82 1.04
CA PHE A 363 -21.88 -14.39 0.51
C PHE A 363 -22.67 -15.61 0.01
N ASP A 364 -23.82 -15.86 0.63
CA ASP A 364 -24.80 -16.81 0.13
C ASP A 364 -25.85 -16.08 -0.71
N GLN A 365 -25.65 -16.13 -2.03
CA GLN A 365 -26.53 -15.50 -3.00
C GLN A 365 -27.97 -16.05 -2.97
N LYS A 366 -28.17 -17.32 -2.58
CA LYS A 366 -29.51 -17.93 -2.59
C LYS A 366 -30.41 -17.35 -1.50
N THR A 367 -29.81 -16.96 -0.39
CA THR A 367 -30.52 -16.38 0.76
C THR A 367 -30.34 -14.87 0.84
N GLY A 368 -29.39 -14.29 0.09
CA GLY A 368 -29.05 -12.87 0.18
C GLY A 368 -28.32 -12.52 1.48
N THR A 369 -27.52 -13.46 2.00
CA THR A 369 -26.86 -13.34 3.31
C THR A 369 -25.37 -13.07 3.14
N LEU A 370 -24.88 -12.01 3.78
CA LEU A 370 -23.45 -11.69 3.88
C LEU A 370 -22.92 -12.13 5.24
N THR A 371 -21.80 -12.84 5.31
CA THR A 371 -21.09 -13.07 6.57
C THR A 371 -20.06 -11.97 6.75
N LEU A 372 -20.19 -11.19 7.82
CA LEU A 372 -19.24 -10.13 8.17
C LEU A 372 -18.33 -10.58 9.31
N ARG A 373 -17.04 -10.27 9.19
CA ARG A 373 -16.04 -10.39 10.25
C ARG A 373 -15.68 -9.03 10.83
N ASN A 374 -15.61 -8.95 12.14
CA ASN A 374 -15.11 -7.79 12.88
C ASN A 374 -13.59 -7.85 13.00
N TYR A 375 -12.88 -6.84 12.49
CA TYR A 375 -11.42 -6.72 12.62
C TYR A 375 -11.00 -5.73 13.71
N MET A 376 -11.94 -5.13 14.44
CA MET A 376 -11.67 -4.34 15.63
C MET A 376 -11.29 -5.24 16.81
N ASP A 377 -10.43 -4.73 17.68
CA ASP A 377 -9.89 -5.43 18.85
C ASP A 377 -10.79 -5.29 20.09
N PHE A 378 -11.51 -4.16 20.24
CA PHE A 378 -12.31 -3.89 21.45
C PHE A 378 -13.77 -3.48 21.18
N THR A 379 -14.09 -3.07 19.96
CA THR A 379 -15.39 -2.48 19.63
C THR A 379 -16.31 -3.44 18.87
N ASP A 380 -17.59 -3.52 19.29
CA ASP A 380 -18.64 -4.24 18.57
C ASP A 380 -19.15 -3.44 17.35
N LEU A 381 -19.26 -4.09 16.19
CA LEU A 381 -19.64 -3.43 14.94
C LEU A 381 -21.03 -2.78 14.96
N ALA A 382 -22.01 -3.32 15.70
CA ALA A 382 -23.35 -2.73 15.80
C ALA A 382 -23.34 -1.36 16.49
N ARG A 383 -22.33 -1.11 17.33
CA ARG A 383 -22.12 0.17 18.02
C ARG A 383 -21.28 1.13 17.18
N TYR A 384 -20.32 0.60 16.44
CA TYR A 384 -19.34 1.40 15.71
C TYR A 384 -19.84 1.93 14.35
N MET A 385 -20.50 1.09 13.55
CA MET A 385 -20.75 1.41 12.14
C MET A 385 -22.18 1.13 11.67
N THR A 386 -22.52 1.72 10.54
CA THR A 386 -23.68 1.37 9.69
C THR A 386 -23.20 0.79 8.36
N MET A 387 -24.04 -0.01 7.72
CA MET A 387 -23.73 -0.67 6.44
C MET A 387 -24.71 -0.26 5.34
N HIS A 388 -24.19 0.03 4.16
CA HIS A 388 -24.94 0.28 2.93
C HIS A 388 -24.48 -0.71 1.86
N VAL A 389 -25.43 -1.35 1.17
CA VAL A 389 -25.16 -2.35 0.13
C VAL A 389 -25.72 -1.83 -1.19
N GLU A 390 -24.88 -1.78 -2.22
CA GLU A 390 -25.22 -1.43 -3.60
C GLU A 390 -25.05 -2.66 -4.48
N LEU A 391 -26.08 -3.06 -5.23
CA LEU A 391 -25.94 -4.04 -6.29
C LEU A 391 -25.64 -3.30 -7.59
N MET A 392 -24.46 -3.54 -8.13
CA MET A 392 -23.97 -3.00 -9.40
C MET A 392 -24.23 -4.02 -10.51
N CYS A 393 -24.65 -3.56 -11.69
CA CYS A 393 -24.69 -4.35 -12.90
C CYS A 393 -24.13 -3.54 -14.06
N ASP A 394 -23.14 -4.11 -14.76
CA ASP A 394 -22.43 -3.45 -15.86
C ASP A 394 -21.84 -2.08 -15.49
N GLY A 395 -21.50 -1.94 -14.21
CA GLY A 395 -20.88 -0.76 -13.62
C GLY A 395 -21.85 0.33 -13.14
N GLU A 396 -23.17 0.11 -13.24
CA GLU A 396 -24.20 1.03 -12.77
C GLU A 396 -24.95 0.45 -11.56
N PRO A 397 -25.33 1.27 -10.55
CA PRO A 397 -26.12 0.81 -9.42
C PRO A 397 -27.57 0.52 -9.87
N ILE A 398 -28.03 -0.72 -9.69
CA ILE A 398 -29.39 -1.13 -10.05
C ILE A 398 -30.29 -1.31 -8.82
N TRP A 399 -29.70 -1.45 -7.63
CA TRP A 399 -30.43 -1.63 -6.39
C TRP A 399 -29.56 -1.28 -5.17
N MET A 400 -30.18 -0.88 -4.06
CA MET A 400 -29.49 -0.56 -2.81
C MET A 400 -30.31 -0.86 -1.57
N SER A 401 -29.63 -1.07 -0.43
CA SER A 401 -30.24 -1.31 0.88
C SER A 401 -29.32 -0.93 2.03
N THR A 402 -29.91 -0.64 3.20
CA THR A 402 -29.21 -0.36 4.46
C THR A 402 -29.60 -1.41 5.51
N PRO A 403 -29.09 -2.64 5.41
CA PRO A 403 -29.41 -3.68 6.39
C PRO A 403 -28.86 -3.33 7.78
N ARG A 404 -29.54 -3.79 8.82
CA ARG A 404 -29.11 -3.60 10.20
C ARG A 404 -27.89 -4.49 10.48
N VAL A 405 -26.81 -3.89 10.95
CA VAL A 405 -25.64 -4.62 11.48
C VAL A 405 -26.03 -5.28 12.82
N PRO A 406 -25.96 -6.62 12.94
CA PRO A 406 -26.17 -7.31 14.22
C PRO A 406 -24.99 -7.07 15.17
N SER A 407 -25.11 -7.49 16.43
CA SER A 407 -23.96 -7.46 17.35
C SER A 407 -22.90 -8.42 16.79
N ILE A 408 -21.72 -7.88 16.51
CA ILE A 408 -20.55 -8.67 16.09
C ILE A 408 -19.43 -8.26 17.03
N PRO A 409 -19.13 -9.07 18.07
CA PRO A 409 -18.10 -8.72 19.04
C PRO A 409 -16.73 -8.65 18.36
N PRO A 410 -15.72 -8.06 19.02
CA PRO A 410 -14.34 -8.04 18.51
C PRO A 410 -13.87 -9.41 18.02
N HIS A 411 -13.26 -9.45 16.83
CA HIS A 411 -12.84 -10.66 16.12
C HIS A 411 -13.93 -11.70 15.80
N GLY A 412 -15.20 -11.39 16.09
CA GLY A 412 -16.34 -12.25 15.82
C GLY A 412 -16.80 -12.18 14.37
N GLU A 413 -17.67 -13.12 14.02
CA GLU A 413 -18.36 -13.16 12.74
C GLU A 413 -19.87 -13.29 12.95
N ALA A 414 -20.66 -12.70 12.06
CA ALA A 414 -22.09 -12.93 12.02
C ALA A 414 -22.68 -12.74 10.63
N ASP A 415 -23.81 -13.41 10.41
CA ASP A 415 -24.59 -13.29 9.18
C ASP A 415 -25.48 -12.05 9.21
N VAL A 416 -25.49 -11.33 8.10
CA VAL A 416 -26.33 -10.17 7.82
C VAL A 416 -27.19 -10.47 6.61
N MET A 417 -28.47 -10.73 6.87
CA MET A 417 -29.46 -10.89 5.82
C MET A 417 -29.75 -9.54 5.15
N VAL A 418 -29.61 -9.48 3.82
CA VAL A 418 -29.86 -8.30 3.00
C VAL A 418 -31.25 -8.42 2.35
N PRO A 419 -32.29 -7.74 2.88
CA PRO A 419 -33.66 -7.99 2.46
C PRO A 419 -33.90 -7.61 0.99
N ARG A 420 -34.63 -8.46 0.25
CA ARG A 420 -34.97 -8.29 -1.17
C ARG A 420 -33.78 -8.29 -2.14
N LEU A 421 -32.57 -8.63 -1.67
CA LEU A 421 -31.41 -8.71 -2.54
C LEU A 421 -31.59 -9.75 -3.64
N VAL A 422 -32.04 -10.95 -3.28
CA VAL A 422 -32.21 -12.08 -4.22
C VAL A 422 -33.13 -11.70 -5.39
N ASP A 423 -34.24 -10.99 -5.10
CA ASP A 423 -35.20 -10.55 -6.11
C ASP A 423 -34.65 -9.43 -7.02
N ALA A 424 -33.60 -8.73 -6.58
CA ALA A 424 -32.99 -7.62 -7.31
C ALA A 424 -31.86 -8.06 -8.26
N ILE A 425 -31.35 -9.30 -8.10
CA ILE A 425 -30.26 -9.83 -8.93
C ILE A 425 -30.76 -9.98 -10.38
N PRO A 426 -30.07 -9.38 -11.36
CA PRO A 426 -30.46 -9.48 -12.77
C PRO A 426 -30.09 -10.86 -13.33
N ASP A 427 -30.85 -11.30 -14.35
CA ASP A 427 -30.56 -12.56 -15.05
C ASP A 427 -29.21 -12.52 -15.80
N GLU A 428 -28.88 -11.37 -16.40
CA GLU A 428 -27.69 -11.16 -17.24
C GLU A 428 -26.94 -9.88 -16.83
N GLY A 429 -25.63 -9.86 -17.08
CA GLY A 429 -24.76 -8.73 -16.79
C GLY A 429 -23.65 -9.06 -15.80
N LYS A 430 -22.58 -8.26 -15.82
CA LYS A 430 -21.50 -8.39 -14.85
C LYS A 430 -21.95 -7.70 -13.56
N ALA A 431 -22.32 -8.49 -12.56
CA ALA A 431 -22.86 -7.99 -11.31
C ALA A 431 -21.89 -8.13 -10.12
N THR A 432 -21.88 -7.12 -9.25
CA THR A 432 -21.14 -7.10 -7.98
C THR A 432 -21.96 -6.41 -6.89
N LEU A 433 -21.73 -6.75 -5.62
CA LEU A 433 -22.16 -5.94 -4.50
C LEU A 433 -21.02 -5.02 -4.08
N VAL A 434 -21.31 -3.76 -3.82
CA VAL A 434 -20.42 -2.84 -3.10
C VAL A 434 -21.01 -2.60 -1.71
N VAL A 435 -20.31 -3.06 -0.69
CA VAL A 435 -20.74 -3.00 0.71
C VAL A 435 -19.92 -1.93 1.42
N ARG A 436 -20.53 -0.78 1.73
CA ARG A 436 -19.88 0.39 2.32
C ARG A 436 -20.16 0.49 3.82
N TYR A 437 -19.14 0.89 4.57
CA TYR A 437 -19.22 1.07 6.01
C TYR A 437 -19.09 2.55 6.36
N SER A 438 -19.93 3.03 7.28
CA SER A 438 -19.87 4.42 7.75
C SER A 438 -19.93 4.49 9.26
N LEU A 439 -19.17 5.42 9.84
CA LEU A 439 -19.10 5.64 11.28
C LEU A 439 -20.47 6.05 11.82
N LYS A 440 -20.94 5.38 12.87
CA LYS A 440 -22.30 5.58 13.38
C LYS A 440 -22.47 6.84 14.22
N ALA A 441 -21.46 7.18 15.03
CA ALA A 441 -21.43 8.34 15.89
C ALA A 441 -20.08 9.06 15.75
N ALA A 442 -20.10 10.39 15.80
CA ALA A 442 -18.88 11.18 15.71
C ALA A 442 -17.96 10.89 16.91
N ASP A 443 -16.65 10.95 16.67
CA ASP A 443 -15.64 11.06 17.70
C ASP A 443 -15.01 12.47 17.67
N GLU A 444 -13.87 12.65 18.35
CA GLU A 444 -13.18 13.94 18.39
C GLU A 444 -12.70 14.43 17.01
N LEU A 445 -12.32 13.52 16.11
CA LEU A 445 -11.69 13.80 14.83
C LEU A 445 -12.62 13.55 13.63
N LEU A 446 -13.47 12.52 13.74
CA LEU A 446 -14.27 12.00 12.65
C LEU A 446 -15.77 12.29 12.86
N PRO A 447 -16.47 12.83 11.85
CA PRO A 447 -17.90 13.07 11.93
C PRO A 447 -18.72 11.77 11.85
N ALA A 448 -19.94 11.78 12.36
CA ALA A 448 -20.90 10.71 12.09
C ALA A 448 -21.15 10.61 10.57
N GLY A 449 -21.25 9.39 10.06
CA GLY A 449 -21.36 9.09 8.64
C GLY A 449 -20.02 9.07 7.89
N PHE A 450 -18.88 9.24 8.58
CA PHE A 450 -17.56 9.16 7.95
C PHE A 450 -17.35 7.80 7.28
N ASP A 451 -16.80 7.79 6.06
CA ASP A 451 -16.52 6.58 5.29
C ASP A 451 -15.39 5.76 5.93
N LEU A 452 -15.67 4.50 6.28
CA LEU A 452 -14.71 3.60 6.93
C LEU A 452 -14.06 2.61 5.96
N GLY A 453 -14.51 2.57 4.70
CA GLY A 453 -14.08 1.62 3.68
C GLY A 453 -15.24 0.76 3.17
N PHE A 454 -14.92 -0.19 2.29
CA PHE A 454 -15.89 -1.02 1.59
C PHE A 454 -15.33 -2.38 1.16
N ASP A 455 -16.23 -3.33 0.93
CA ASP A 455 -15.96 -4.57 0.20
C ASP A 455 -16.63 -4.56 -1.18
N GLU A 456 -16.04 -5.27 -2.13
CA GLU A 456 -16.69 -5.66 -3.39
C GLU A 456 -16.84 -7.18 -3.44
N VAL A 457 -18.06 -7.67 -3.67
CA VAL A 457 -18.39 -9.09 -3.68
C VAL A 457 -18.93 -9.47 -5.06
N PRO A 458 -18.41 -10.51 -5.73
CA PRO A 458 -18.98 -10.96 -7.00
C PRO A 458 -20.39 -11.53 -6.83
N VAL A 459 -21.26 -11.27 -7.82
CA VAL A 459 -22.61 -11.83 -7.90
C VAL A 459 -22.71 -12.65 -9.19
N GLU A 460 -23.14 -13.90 -9.07
CA GLU A 460 -23.32 -14.80 -10.21
C GLU A 460 -24.60 -14.44 -10.96
N THR A 461 -24.49 -14.32 -12.29
CA THR A 461 -25.61 -14.16 -13.22
C THR A 461 -25.55 -15.27 -14.27
N SER A 462 -26.63 -15.47 -15.02
CA SER A 462 -26.66 -16.50 -16.07
C SER A 462 -25.72 -16.20 -17.25
N ASP A 463 -25.44 -14.92 -17.50
CA ASP A 463 -24.41 -14.44 -18.42
C ASP A 463 -23.61 -13.30 -17.78
N PRO A 464 -22.39 -13.55 -17.27
CA PRO A 464 -21.58 -12.58 -16.52
C PRO A 464 -20.83 -11.60 -17.44
N ARG A 465 -21.11 -11.59 -18.74
CA ARG A 465 -20.53 -10.62 -19.66
C ARG A 465 -21.21 -9.27 -19.48
N ASN A 466 -20.45 -8.20 -19.74
CA ASN A 466 -21.02 -6.86 -19.79
C ASN A 466 -21.99 -6.76 -20.96
N GLN A 467 -23.28 -6.52 -20.68
CA GLN A 467 -24.33 -6.56 -21.70
C GLN A 467 -24.30 -5.36 -22.63
N THR A 468 -23.72 -4.23 -22.22
CA THR A 468 -23.42 -3.11 -23.14
C THR A 468 -22.43 -3.56 -24.21
N VAL A 469 -21.36 -4.28 -23.82
CA VAL A 469 -20.37 -4.84 -24.75
C VAL A 469 -20.99 -5.94 -25.62
N VAL A 470 -21.78 -6.84 -25.05
CA VAL A 470 -22.47 -7.91 -25.82
C VAL A 470 -23.41 -7.30 -26.87
N ARG A 471 -24.19 -6.28 -26.51
CA ARG A 471 -25.06 -5.57 -27.45
C ARG A 471 -24.26 -4.89 -28.56
N ALA A 472 -23.16 -4.22 -28.22
CA ALA A 472 -22.27 -3.59 -29.20
C ALA A 472 -21.66 -4.61 -30.17
N ALA A 473 -21.14 -5.73 -29.66
CA ALA A 473 -20.59 -6.81 -30.47
C ALA A 473 -21.65 -7.50 -31.35
N ASN A 474 -22.87 -7.67 -30.84
CA ASN A 474 -23.99 -8.23 -31.62
C ASN A 474 -24.54 -7.27 -32.67
N ALA A 475 -24.42 -5.96 -32.45
CA ALA A 475 -24.76 -4.94 -33.44
C ALA A 475 -23.68 -4.86 -34.53
N ALA A 476 -22.41 -5.08 -34.17
CA ALA A 476 -21.30 -5.11 -35.09
C ALA A 476 -21.54 -6.15 -36.21
N GLY A 477 -21.56 -5.68 -37.45
CA GLY A 477 -21.79 -6.52 -38.64
C GLY A 477 -23.25 -6.88 -38.95
N LYS A 478 -24.25 -6.43 -38.16
CA LYS A 478 -25.67 -6.56 -38.54
C LYS A 478 -26.07 -5.50 -39.57
N ALA A 479 -26.00 -5.91 -40.83
CA ALA A 479 -26.62 -5.31 -42.02
C ALA A 479 -26.26 -3.85 -42.35
N ASN A 480 -25.25 -3.69 -43.20
CA ASN A 480 -25.32 -2.77 -44.34
C ASN A 480 -24.68 -3.49 -45.55
N ASP A 481 -25.23 -3.31 -46.75
CA ASP A 481 -24.68 -3.80 -48.03
C ASP A 481 -23.29 -3.22 -48.39
N LEU A 482 -22.65 -2.52 -47.44
CA LEU A 482 -21.38 -1.82 -47.60
C LEU A 482 -20.21 -2.73 -47.26
N GLN A 483 -19.95 -3.69 -48.15
CA GLN A 483 -18.76 -4.54 -48.09
C GLN A 483 -17.49 -3.68 -48.03
N PRO A 484 -16.59 -3.91 -47.05
CA PRO A 484 -15.30 -3.23 -47.04
C PRO A 484 -14.47 -3.67 -48.23
N THR A 485 -13.90 -2.70 -48.95
CA THR A 485 -12.90 -2.94 -49.98
C THR A 485 -11.51 -2.95 -49.35
N VAL A 486 -10.63 -3.83 -49.84
CA VAL A 486 -9.24 -3.94 -49.36
C VAL A 486 -8.31 -3.74 -50.55
N ALA A 487 -7.36 -2.80 -50.42
CA ALA A 487 -6.42 -2.47 -51.49
C ALA A 487 -4.99 -2.32 -50.94
N GLU A 488 -4.04 -3.02 -51.54
CA GLU A 488 -2.63 -2.83 -51.29
C GLU A 488 -2.09 -1.61 -52.05
N ARG A 489 -1.41 -0.70 -51.35
CA ARG A 489 -0.79 0.49 -51.92
C ARG A 489 0.62 0.67 -51.35
N GLY A 490 1.60 0.09 -52.02
CA GLY A 490 3.00 0.11 -51.58
C GLY A 490 3.15 -0.49 -50.18
N ALA A 491 3.61 0.32 -49.23
CA ALA A 491 3.79 -0.04 -47.83
C ALA A 491 2.49 -0.03 -47.00
N THR A 492 1.33 0.22 -47.61
CA THR A 492 0.05 0.33 -46.89
C THR A 492 -0.99 -0.68 -47.38
N LEU A 493 -1.90 -1.06 -46.49
CA LEU A 493 -3.13 -1.80 -46.78
C LEU A 493 -4.32 -0.90 -46.40
N VAL A 494 -5.11 -0.48 -47.39
CA VAL A 494 -6.26 0.39 -47.20
C VAL A 494 -7.52 -0.46 -47.13
N ILE A 495 -8.31 -0.27 -46.07
CA ILE A 495 -9.58 -0.96 -45.83
C ILE A 495 -10.65 0.12 -45.69
N GLU A 496 -11.59 0.19 -46.63
CA GLU A 496 -12.53 1.30 -46.68
C GLU A 496 -13.90 0.93 -47.26
N ASN A 497 -14.91 1.70 -46.84
CA ASN A 497 -16.22 1.78 -47.49
C ASN A 497 -16.76 3.22 -47.34
N ALA A 498 -18.07 3.43 -47.61
CA ALA A 498 -18.67 4.75 -47.52
C ALA A 498 -18.66 5.39 -46.11
N ARG A 499 -18.38 4.62 -45.05
CA ARG A 499 -18.43 5.07 -43.64
C ARG A 499 -17.06 5.30 -43.02
N PHE A 500 -16.08 4.48 -43.39
CA PHE A 500 -14.77 4.49 -42.75
C PHE A 500 -13.66 4.28 -43.77
N ARG A 501 -12.46 4.69 -43.36
CA ARG A 501 -11.22 4.41 -44.06
C ARG A 501 -10.12 4.17 -43.03
N HIS A 502 -9.65 2.93 -42.97
CA HIS A 502 -8.56 2.50 -42.09
C HIS A 502 -7.36 2.12 -42.93
N VAL A 503 -6.17 2.56 -42.53
CA VAL A 503 -4.92 2.28 -43.24
C VAL A 503 -3.96 1.55 -42.31
N LEU A 504 -3.60 0.32 -42.66
CA LEU A 504 -2.57 -0.47 -42.00
C LEU A 504 -1.21 -0.21 -42.65
N ASP A 505 -0.14 -0.05 -41.86
CA ASP A 505 1.23 -0.09 -42.36
C ASP A 505 1.70 -1.55 -42.43
N ARG A 506 2.04 -1.99 -43.65
CA ARG A 506 2.49 -3.37 -43.93
C ARG A 506 3.86 -3.69 -43.35
N ARG A 507 4.63 -2.68 -42.94
CA ARG A 507 5.95 -2.84 -42.32
C ARG A 507 5.84 -3.07 -40.81
N THR A 508 4.79 -2.58 -40.17
CA THR A 508 4.58 -2.68 -38.71
C THR A 508 3.47 -3.66 -38.35
N GLY A 509 2.46 -3.83 -39.22
CA GLY A 509 1.28 -4.64 -38.98
C GLY A 509 0.17 -3.94 -38.19
N LEU A 510 0.30 -2.62 -37.99
CA LEU A 510 -0.57 -1.79 -37.14
C LEU A 510 -1.22 -0.66 -37.96
N PHE A 511 -2.28 -0.06 -37.42
CA PHE A 511 -2.94 1.08 -38.07
C PHE A 511 -2.05 2.32 -38.08
N ASP A 512 -1.81 2.87 -39.27
CA ASP A 512 -1.20 4.17 -39.50
C ASP A 512 -2.22 5.29 -39.30
N THR A 513 -3.42 5.10 -39.87
CA THR A 513 -4.56 6.02 -39.68
C THR A 513 -5.87 5.23 -39.56
N MET A 514 -6.81 5.77 -38.79
CA MET A 514 -8.18 5.27 -38.69
C MET A 514 -9.14 6.45 -38.82
N THR A 515 -10.10 6.37 -39.73
CA THR A 515 -11.05 7.45 -40.00
C THR A 515 -12.47 6.89 -40.07
N VAL A 516 -13.40 7.52 -39.36
CA VAL A 516 -14.84 7.17 -39.39
C VAL A 516 -15.63 8.45 -39.57
N GLY A 517 -16.55 8.49 -40.55
CA GLY A 517 -17.39 9.65 -40.82
C GLY A 517 -16.59 10.93 -41.11
N ASN A 518 -15.43 10.82 -41.77
CA ASN A 518 -14.46 11.89 -42.01
C ASN A 518 -13.78 12.48 -40.77
N HIS A 519 -13.87 11.81 -39.61
CA HIS A 519 -13.12 12.16 -38.41
C HIS A 519 -11.95 11.20 -38.20
N SER A 520 -10.74 11.73 -38.03
CA SER A 520 -9.58 10.92 -37.62
C SER A 520 -9.74 10.47 -36.19
N LEU A 521 -9.45 9.19 -35.92
CA LEU A 521 -9.43 8.62 -34.57
C LEU A 521 -8.03 8.66 -33.96
N LEU A 522 -6.99 8.81 -34.78
CA LEU A 522 -5.59 8.80 -34.35
C LEU A 522 -4.88 10.09 -34.78
N ASP A 523 -4.09 10.67 -33.88
CA ASP A 523 -3.16 11.78 -34.13
C ASP A 523 -1.77 11.29 -34.59
N ALA A 524 -1.45 10.02 -34.29
CA ALA A 524 -0.21 9.37 -34.72
C ALA A 524 -0.44 7.86 -34.94
N PRO A 525 0.45 7.19 -35.70
CA PRO A 525 0.35 5.75 -35.93
C PRO A 525 0.29 4.94 -34.63
N MET A 526 -0.53 3.90 -34.63
CA MET A 526 -0.65 2.95 -33.53
C MET A 526 0.66 2.17 -33.33
N SER A 527 1.01 1.89 -32.07
CA SER A 527 2.17 1.06 -31.73
C SER A 527 1.81 -0.06 -30.74
N ILE A 528 2.55 -1.15 -30.75
CA ILE A 528 2.65 -2.03 -29.58
C ILE A 528 3.60 -1.35 -28.60
N ASP A 529 3.20 -1.22 -27.35
CA ASP A 529 4.00 -0.65 -26.29
C ASP A 529 4.30 -1.72 -25.23
N ILE A 530 5.59 -1.88 -24.94
CA ILE A 530 6.10 -2.78 -23.89
C ILE A 530 6.81 -2.01 -22.78
N TRP A 531 6.81 -0.67 -22.85
CA TRP A 531 7.53 0.19 -21.93
C TRP A 531 6.57 0.98 -21.04
N ARG A 532 7.00 1.22 -19.80
CA ARG A 532 6.46 2.25 -18.90
C ARG A 532 7.62 3.09 -18.39
N ALA A 533 7.38 4.36 -18.08
CA ALA A 533 8.36 5.12 -17.31
C ALA A 533 8.64 4.39 -15.98
N PRO A 534 9.90 4.04 -15.66
CA PRO A 534 10.21 3.31 -14.44
C PRO A 534 9.81 4.11 -13.20
N THR A 535 9.21 3.41 -12.24
CA THR A 535 8.98 3.91 -10.87
C THR A 535 10.28 3.81 -10.06
N ASP A 536 10.31 4.38 -8.85
CA ASP A 536 11.45 4.23 -7.95
C ASP A 536 11.71 2.76 -7.59
N ASN A 537 10.65 1.97 -7.39
CA ASN A 537 10.72 0.53 -7.11
C ASN A 537 11.32 -0.29 -8.27
N ASP A 538 11.24 0.22 -9.50
CA ASP A 538 11.86 -0.43 -10.66
C ASP A 538 13.40 -0.31 -10.64
N GLN A 539 14.03 0.32 -9.64
CA GLN A 539 15.48 0.52 -9.56
C GLN A 539 16.32 -0.76 -9.75
N TYR A 540 15.82 -1.90 -9.27
CA TYR A 540 16.51 -3.20 -9.36
C TYR A 540 16.43 -3.84 -10.75
N VAL A 541 15.46 -3.44 -11.58
CA VAL A 541 15.22 -4.04 -12.91
C VAL A 541 15.41 -3.05 -14.07
N LYS A 542 15.32 -1.73 -13.82
CA LYS A 542 15.36 -0.69 -14.86
C LYS A 542 16.60 -0.79 -15.75
N ALA A 543 17.76 -1.08 -15.16
CA ALA A 543 19.01 -1.24 -15.90
C ALA A 543 18.93 -2.42 -16.90
N GLN A 544 18.27 -3.53 -16.51
CA GLN A 544 18.05 -4.68 -17.37
C GLN A 544 17.08 -4.34 -18.50
N TRP A 545 16.03 -3.57 -18.23
CA TRP A 545 15.09 -3.15 -19.27
C TRP A 545 15.70 -2.18 -20.28
N PHE A 546 16.51 -1.21 -19.84
CA PHE A 546 17.27 -0.34 -20.73
C PHE A 546 18.31 -1.13 -21.55
N ALA A 547 18.98 -2.11 -20.95
CA ALA A 547 19.89 -3.00 -21.67
C ALA A 547 19.15 -3.85 -22.73
N ALA A 548 17.92 -4.29 -22.41
CA ALA A 548 17.03 -4.98 -23.35
C ALA A 548 16.36 -4.05 -24.38
N ARG A 549 16.60 -2.73 -24.30
CA ARG A 549 16.10 -1.69 -25.23
C ARG A 549 14.58 -1.63 -25.32
N TYR A 550 13.88 -1.93 -24.23
CA TYR A 550 12.41 -1.90 -24.20
C TYR A 550 11.84 -0.50 -24.48
N ASP A 551 12.56 0.54 -24.08
CA ASP A 551 12.27 1.97 -24.33
C ASP A 551 12.39 2.38 -25.82
N HIS A 552 13.04 1.55 -26.64
CA HIS A 552 13.20 1.74 -28.08
C HIS A 552 12.52 0.63 -28.91
N ALA A 553 11.65 -0.16 -28.28
CA ALA A 553 10.96 -1.24 -28.96
C ALA A 553 10.01 -0.72 -30.03
N THR A 554 9.98 -1.42 -31.17
CA THR A 554 9.09 -1.17 -32.28
C THR A 554 8.59 -2.50 -32.85
N THR A 555 7.61 -2.43 -33.75
CA THR A 555 7.08 -3.60 -34.43
C THR A 555 7.59 -3.70 -35.86
N ARG A 556 7.88 -4.92 -36.29
CA ARG A 556 8.17 -5.26 -37.68
C ARG A 556 7.29 -6.42 -38.12
N ALA A 557 6.45 -6.21 -39.12
CA ALA A 557 5.71 -7.26 -39.78
C ALA A 557 6.63 -8.08 -40.70
N TYR A 558 6.46 -9.40 -40.66
CA TYR A 558 7.19 -10.37 -41.45
C TYR A 558 6.32 -11.07 -42.47
N ASP A 559 5.05 -11.29 -42.12
CA ASP A 559 4.05 -11.89 -42.98
C ASP A 559 2.71 -11.20 -42.76
N MET A 560 1.97 -10.97 -43.85
CA MET A 560 0.66 -10.33 -43.84
C MET A 560 -0.21 -10.95 -44.93
N ALA A 561 -1.36 -11.47 -44.53
CA ALA A 561 -2.38 -11.99 -45.42
C ALA A 561 -3.74 -11.37 -45.07
N TRP A 562 -4.62 -11.20 -46.04
CA TRP A 562 -5.94 -10.64 -45.83
C TRP A 562 -7.02 -11.35 -46.65
N SER A 563 -8.26 -11.31 -46.15
CA SER A 563 -9.47 -11.70 -46.88
C SER A 563 -10.56 -10.64 -46.67
N ALA A 564 -11.47 -10.52 -47.63
CA ALA A 564 -12.66 -9.69 -47.52
C ALA A 564 -13.86 -10.51 -47.98
N ASP A 565 -14.67 -10.97 -47.02
CA ASP A 565 -15.80 -11.86 -47.24
C ASP A 565 -16.92 -11.58 -46.23
N GLY A 566 -18.17 -11.81 -46.63
CA GLY A 566 -19.30 -11.81 -45.68
C GLY A 566 -19.52 -10.49 -44.90
N GLY A 567 -19.12 -9.34 -45.45
CA GLY A 567 -19.25 -8.03 -44.78
C GLY A 567 -18.08 -7.66 -43.88
N VAL A 568 -16.99 -8.43 -43.91
CA VAL A 568 -15.86 -8.30 -42.99
C VAL A 568 -14.54 -8.40 -43.75
N ALA A 569 -13.58 -7.54 -43.40
CA ALA A 569 -12.18 -7.69 -43.81
C ALA A 569 -11.37 -8.30 -42.66
N ARG A 570 -10.62 -9.37 -42.91
CA ARG A 570 -9.72 -9.99 -41.93
C ARG A 570 -8.29 -9.82 -42.39
N VAL A 571 -7.40 -9.37 -41.51
CA VAL A 571 -5.97 -9.22 -41.76
C VAL A 571 -5.18 -10.01 -40.73
N SER A 572 -4.53 -11.08 -41.16
CA SER A 572 -3.61 -11.88 -40.36
C SER A 572 -2.19 -11.35 -40.53
N VAL A 573 -1.50 -11.02 -39.44
CA VAL A 573 -0.13 -10.49 -39.46
C VAL A 573 0.74 -11.23 -38.47
N THR A 574 1.93 -11.67 -38.91
CA THR A 574 3.00 -12.10 -38.00
C THR A 574 4.01 -10.96 -37.84
N MET A 575 4.11 -10.43 -36.62
CA MET A 575 4.99 -9.32 -36.26
C MET A 575 6.08 -9.80 -35.29
N GLY A 576 7.25 -9.16 -35.33
CA GLY A 576 8.21 -9.19 -34.24
C GLY A 576 8.21 -7.87 -33.50
N VAL A 577 8.21 -7.93 -32.17
CA VAL A 577 8.61 -6.80 -31.32
C VAL A 577 10.13 -6.83 -31.25
N VAL A 578 10.77 -5.78 -31.74
CA VAL A 578 12.21 -5.68 -31.95
C VAL A 578 12.73 -4.35 -31.45
N ALA A 579 14.01 -4.28 -31.11
CA ALA A 579 14.71 -3.04 -30.83
C ALA A 579 16.10 -3.08 -31.47
N PRO A 580 16.76 -1.93 -31.71
CA PRO A 580 18.11 -1.91 -32.26
C PRO A 580 19.07 -2.76 -31.44
N VAL A 581 20.03 -3.40 -32.11
CA VAL A 581 21.18 -4.13 -31.54
C VAL A 581 20.88 -5.30 -30.59
N VAL A 582 19.61 -5.68 -30.39
CA VAL A 582 19.20 -6.84 -29.57
C VAL A 582 18.41 -7.86 -30.41
N GLN A 583 18.32 -9.10 -29.92
CA GLN A 583 17.46 -10.13 -30.51
C GLN A 583 15.97 -9.77 -30.40
N ARG A 584 15.13 -10.44 -31.19
CA ARG A 584 13.67 -10.25 -31.14
C ARG A 584 13.14 -10.49 -29.73
N ILE A 585 12.39 -9.53 -29.20
CA ILE A 585 11.83 -9.54 -27.84
C ILE A 585 10.62 -10.47 -27.77
N ALA A 586 9.72 -10.35 -28.75
CA ALA A 586 8.53 -11.18 -28.85
C ALA A 586 8.11 -11.40 -30.31
N THR A 587 7.46 -12.52 -30.59
CA THR A 587 6.71 -12.77 -31.84
C THR A 587 5.22 -12.65 -31.54
N VAL A 588 4.52 -11.85 -32.35
CA VAL A 588 3.09 -11.57 -32.22
C VAL A 588 2.38 -12.06 -33.47
N LYS A 589 1.39 -12.94 -33.30
CA LYS A 589 0.44 -13.29 -34.37
C LYS A 589 -0.84 -12.52 -34.10
N ALA A 590 -1.13 -11.50 -34.91
CA ALA A 590 -2.31 -10.67 -34.81
C ALA A 590 -3.33 -11.02 -35.90
N VAL A 591 -4.61 -10.98 -35.56
CA VAL A 591 -5.71 -11.03 -36.52
C VAL A 591 -6.60 -9.82 -36.26
N TRP A 592 -6.61 -8.89 -37.22
CA TRP A 592 -7.53 -7.76 -37.24
C TRP A 592 -8.79 -8.15 -38.00
N THR A 593 -9.96 -7.94 -37.40
CA THR A 593 -11.26 -8.18 -38.02
C THR A 593 -12.02 -6.85 -38.09
N ILE A 594 -12.23 -6.33 -39.29
CA ILE A 594 -12.87 -5.05 -39.56
C ILE A 594 -14.24 -5.30 -40.15
N ALA A 595 -15.30 -4.94 -39.43
CA ALA A 595 -16.68 -5.12 -39.91
C ALA A 595 -17.14 -3.96 -40.81
N SER A 596 -18.26 -4.14 -41.49
CA SER A 596 -18.83 -3.15 -42.43
C SER A 596 -19.25 -1.82 -41.79
N ASP A 597 -19.42 -1.77 -40.48
CA ASP A 597 -19.68 -0.53 -39.74
C ASP A 597 -18.40 0.22 -39.33
N GLY A 598 -17.22 -0.36 -39.57
CA GLY A 598 -15.92 0.19 -39.20
C GLY A 598 -15.42 -0.25 -37.82
N SER A 599 -16.18 -1.09 -37.10
CA SER A 599 -15.72 -1.71 -35.85
C SER A 599 -14.53 -2.63 -36.11
N VAL A 600 -13.60 -2.67 -35.15
CA VAL A 600 -12.35 -3.42 -35.25
C VAL A 600 -12.19 -4.32 -34.04
N ASP A 601 -12.07 -5.61 -34.30
CA ASP A 601 -11.70 -6.63 -33.32
C ASP A 601 -10.23 -7.05 -33.55
N LEU A 602 -9.52 -7.30 -32.45
CA LEU A 602 -8.13 -7.73 -32.47
C LEU A 602 -7.94 -8.95 -31.60
N ARG A 603 -7.38 -10.01 -32.20
CA ARG A 603 -6.81 -11.13 -31.47
C ARG A 603 -5.30 -11.15 -31.62
N MET A 604 -4.57 -11.18 -30.51
CA MET A 604 -3.11 -11.33 -30.49
C MET A 604 -2.70 -12.59 -29.74
N THR A 605 -1.85 -13.40 -30.35
CA THR A 605 -1.09 -14.46 -29.67
C THR A 605 0.37 -14.05 -29.60
N VAL A 606 0.90 -13.89 -28.39
CA VAL A 606 2.23 -13.33 -28.14
C VAL A 606 3.14 -14.40 -27.55
N ASN A 607 4.31 -14.58 -28.14
CA ASN A 607 5.36 -15.45 -27.63
C ASN A 607 6.61 -14.60 -27.35
N ARG A 608 6.91 -14.38 -26.07
CA ARG A 608 8.07 -13.63 -25.59
C ARG A 608 9.28 -14.55 -25.43
N ASP A 609 10.46 -14.06 -25.78
CA ASP A 609 11.70 -14.77 -25.47
C ASP A 609 11.94 -14.78 -23.95
N ALA A 610 11.88 -15.97 -23.35
CA ALA A 610 12.00 -16.14 -21.89
C ALA A 610 13.35 -15.69 -21.32
N ARG A 611 14.40 -15.57 -22.15
CA ARG A 611 15.72 -15.07 -21.73
C ARG A 611 15.74 -13.58 -21.48
N MET A 612 14.77 -12.85 -22.02
CA MET A 612 14.66 -11.42 -21.76
C MET A 612 14.10 -11.17 -20.34
N PRO A 613 14.36 -10.00 -19.72
CA PRO A 613 13.68 -9.61 -18.50
C PRO A 613 12.15 -9.62 -18.66
N PHE A 614 11.40 -9.73 -17.57
CA PHE A 614 9.94 -9.59 -17.64
C PHE A 614 9.55 -8.22 -18.22
N LEU A 615 8.39 -8.14 -18.86
CA LEU A 615 7.93 -6.90 -19.50
C LEU A 615 7.33 -5.95 -18.46
N PRO A 616 7.68 -4.65 -18.48
CA PRO A 616 7.03 -3.65 -17.64
C PRO A 616 5.53 -3.53 -17.91
N ARG A 617 5.12 -3.69 -19.17
CA ARG A 617 3.74 -3.80 -19.63
C ARG A 617 3.66 -4.46 -20.99
N PHE A 618 2.46 -4.74 -21.47
CA PHE A 618 2.23 -5.14 -22.85
C PHE A 618 0.85 -4.65 -23.30
N GLY A 619 0.79 -3.90 -24.40
CA GLY A 619 -0.48 -3.46 -24.96
C GLY A 619 -0.34 -2.65 -26.24
N LEU A 620 -1.45 -2.05 -26.66
CA LEU A 620 -1.47 -1.06 -27.73
C LEU A 620 -1.37 0.35 -27.15
N ARG A 621 -0.68 1.23 -27.87
CA ARG A 621 -0.69 2.66 -27.62
C ARG A 621 -1.31 3.37 -28.82
N MET A 622 -2.30 4.21 -28.52
CA MET A 622 -3.04 5.03 -29.47
C MET A 622 -2.94 6.48 -29.02
N LEU A 623 -2.48 7.38 -29.91
CA LEU A 623 -2.49 8.82 -29.65
C LEU A 623 -3.78 9.35 -30.26
N LEU A 624 -4.68 9.87 -29.42
CA LEU A 624 -5.99 10.36 -29.83
C LEU A 624 -5.98 11.89 -30.01
N PRO A 625 -6.84 12.45 -30.88
CA PRO A 625 -7.03 13.89 -31.01
C PRO A 625 -7.33 14.56 -29.67
N ARG A 626 -6.70 15.72 -29.41
CA ARG A 626 -6.97 16.52 -28.19
C ARG A 626 -8.43 16.93 -28.00
N THR A 627 -9.23 16.91 -29.07
CA THR A 627 -10.67 17.16 -29.03
C THR A 627 -11.45 16.00 -28.40
N MET A 628 -10.84 14.83 -28.19
CA MET A 628 -11.39 13.70 -27.43
C MET A 628 -10.93 13.80 -25.97
N ASP A 629 -11.44 14.80 -25.26
CA ASP A 629 -11.01 15.17 -23.90
C ASP A 629 -11.87 14.57 -22.77
N ARG A 630 -12.84 13.72 -23.13
CA ARG A 630 -13.70 13.01 -22.19
C ARG A 630 -13.42 11.52 -22.24
N VAL A 631 -13.18 10.95 -21.07
CA VAL A 631 -12.96 9.51 -20.89
C VAL A 631 -14.12 8.96 -20.09
N SER A 632 -14.71 7.87 -20.56
CA SER A 632 -15.64 7.05 -19.80
C SER A 632 -15.20 5.59 -19.93
N TYR A 633 -15.17 4.86 -18.82
CA TYR A 633 -14.78 3.46 -18.82
C TYR A 633 -15.59 2.67 -17.79
N CYS A 634 -15.84 1.40 -18.09
CA CYS A 634 -16.37 0.43 -17.14
C CYS A 634 -15.22 -0.48 -16.69
N GLY A 635 -14.81 -0.37 -15.42
CA GLY A 635 -13.63 -1.06 -14.90
C GLY A 635 -13.37 -0.70 -13.45
N LEU A 636 -12.15 -0.94 -12.97
CA LEU A 636 -11.74 -0.55 -11.62
C LEU A 636 -11.53 0.96 -11.53
N GLY A 637 -12.14 1.59 -10.53
CA GLY A 637 -11.97 3.01 -10.23
C GLY A 637 -12.61 3.37 -8.87
N PRO A 638 -12.64 4.66 -8.50
CA PRO A 638 -12.22 5.81 -9.31
C PRO A 638 -10.73 6.14 -9.21
N LEU A 639 -9.97 5.40 -8.38
CA LEU A 639 -8.57 5.70 -8.11
C LEU A 639 -7.65 4.97 -9.09
N GLU A 640 -6.44 5.50 -9.24
CA GLU A 640 -5.33 4.77 -9.88
C GLU A 640 -5.16 3.40 -9.22
N SER A 641 -5.07 2.35 -10.04
CA SER A 641 -4.91 0.98 -9.57
C SER A 641 -3.92 0.18 -10.43
N TYR A 642 -3.12 -0.65 -9.76
CA TYR A 642 -2.18 -1.61 -10.32
C TYR A 642 -2.56 -3.05 -9.92
N VAL A 643 -1.82 -4.05 -10.37
CA VAL A 643 -2.14 -5.47 -10.12
C VAL A 643 -2.10 -5.83 -8.62
N ASP A 644 -1.22 -5.15 -7.90
CA ASP A 644 -0.80 -5.26 -6.50
C ASP A 644 -1.29 -4.10 -5.61
N LYS A 645 -1.98 -3.12 -6.19
CA LYS A 645 -2.56 -1.94 -5.49
C LYS A 645 -3.89 -1.56 -6.13
N ARG A 646 -5.01 -2.11 -5.66
CA ARG A 646 -6.35 -1.95 -6.28
C ARG A 646 -7.54 -2.10 -5.34
N ARG A 647 -7.33 -2.31 -4.06
CA ARG A 647 -8.36 -2.53 -3.04
C ARG A 647 -9.14 -1.26 -2.73
N ALA A 648 -8.63 -0.06 -3.01
CA ALA A 648 -9.38 1.18 -2.87
C ALA A 648 -10.28 1.53 -4.08
N SER A 649 -10.32 0.67 -5.09
CA SER A 649 -11.17 0.80 -6.28
C SER A 649 -12.17 -0.36 -6.36
N TRP A 650 -13.30 -0.12 -7.03
CA TRP A 650 -14.35 -1.12 -7.31
C TRP A 650 -14.72 -1.10 -8.79
N HIS A 651 -15.44 -2.12 -9.26
CA HIS A 651 -15.93 -2.14 -10.63
C HIS A 651 -17.13 -1.21 -10.80
N GLY A 652 -17.00 -0.22 -11.67
CA GLY A 652 -18.03 0.78 -11.93
C GLY A 652 -17.88 1.44 -13.30
N VAL A 653 -18.85 2.27 -13.67
CA VAL A 653 -18.71 3.24 -14.76
C VAL A 653 -18.17 4.54 -14.18
N PHE A 654 -17.00 4.95 -14.65
CA PHE A 654 -16.35 6.18 -14.23
C PHE A 654 -16.16 7.09 -15.44
N SER A 655 -16.18 8.40 -15.20
CA SER A 655 -15.99 9.41 -16.24
C SER A 655 -15.09 10.54 -15.74
N GLY A 656 -14.31 11.11 -16.65
CA GLY A 656 -13.40 12.20 -16.34
C GLY A 656 -12.77 12.81 -17.59
N THR A 657 -11.66 13.51 -17.36
CA THR A 657 -10.78 14.06 -18.39
C THR A 657 -9.39 13.42 -18.24
N PRO A 658 -8.52 13.49 -19.25
CA PRO A 658 -7.12 13.07 -19.10
C PRO A 658 -6.42 13.67 -17.87
N GLN A 659 -6.76 14.90 -17.47
CA GLN A 659 -6.19 15.58 -16.32
C GLN A 659 -6.70 15.04 -14.98
N THR A 660 -7.96 14.60 -14.89
CA THR A 660 -8.52 14.06 -13.64
C THR A 660 -8.20 12.58 -13.43
N LEU A 661 -7.63 11.92 -14.45
CA LEU A 661 -7.15 10.54 -14.40
C LEU A 661 -5.63 10.45 -14.20
N PHE A 662 -4.97 11.59 -14.01
CA PHE A 662 -3.53 11.71 -13.78
C PHE A 662 -3.24 12.21 -12.37
#